data_AF-A0A238LI57-F1
#
_entry.id   AF-A0A238LI57-F1
#
_cell.length_a   1.000
_cell.length_b   1.000
_cell.length_c   1.000
_cell.angle_alpha   90.00
_cell.angle_beta   90.00
_cell.angle_gamma   90.00
#
_symmetry.space_group_name_H-M   'P 1'
#
loop_
_entity.id
_entity.type
_entity.pdbx_description
1 polymer ?
#
loop_
_entity_poly.entity_id
_entity_poly.type
_entity_poly.pdbx_seq_one_letter_code
_entity_poly.pdbx_strand_id
1 'polypeptide(L)'
;MTAIPPVSATGLNDAALEEQFQALVRQVPTRSPIYLPTDKVPLADKVRGMAHVKQIYDVDLEAKYRPRMRALREQFKDTKRCFLIGNGPSLNETDLTLLKDEVTFAVNGFFLKAKELDWKPTFYCVEDHLVAEDRAEWINAFSGPIKFFPAYLGYMFPPGPDTIFYNHQPRVSYPHSFDFSRAADVITYTGCTVTFSMMQLATWLGFEEIYLIGVDASYDIPADVEQGSDYDTGVLDMKSDDPNHFDPDYFGKGFRWHDPQVNQMVEAYKVARATLEGTGQTIYNATVGGQLEVFERRDYASLFGAHQDPGPSPRTRPLGQTGEDSHPRLLVLDMTAMGDKTATGEVKANLLRDWPRHKLMQIASPKPNQLSFVRRTPEGDYGSRMMNAQDVRASIAAFDPEVILYRPLADRPALHDMAMAEISARPDTTLVTWIMDDWPARLEADDPARFATVDAELRGLFARSGLRLTISDAMSSAFAERYGLPFEAFANGIDASHWTAPRQHHGRGIVIRYAGGIAPDMNAASLQRIARTVEARAKAGQDVRLEISTREHWAKVSGHLFDGLHSTSLNTEERSQEDYIRWLCEADVVLIAYNFDAGSQRYVQYSMANKLPECLASGAAVLAHGPRGLATIDRLADLGVADLVDTESADALASAIARLADPEHRRTKGAAARAVALSQFELTGLNTRLAKAFRSAIAAPAVARTQAAPAADADRPDRPVTDAGPTQSEPAIGRPAVTRFYWRPTPDAEYQPVSLSDVTGQPETAGRDPGAFVLSYVDPCVWLSDALREGRSADTALADWNSTLRRHLVVARTLSGKCRYSVAAQLASGTPEADGPDLAPLAAAAMHVLRNAETLRFLAELGGLADSLSTDAIAAMAERTSSPGTASAPDTPQAETALRDARARHNLAEEQVKQLRAMVELYHKDAEALRDELTRIERSTSWRVTQPLRGLRRVLSFRKP
;
A
#
# COMPACT_ATOMS: atom_id res chain seq x y z
N MET A 1 21.93 47.62 7.54
CA MET A 1 20.81 48.57 7.75
C MET A 1 19.65 47.75 8.29
N THR A 2 19.74 47.43 9.58
CA THR A 2 19.02 48.04 10.71
C THR A 2 17.59 47.52 10.83
N ALA A 3 17.43 46.46 11.65
CA ALA A 3 16.29 46.37 12.57
C ALA A 3 16.01 47.76 13.15
N ILE A 4 14.74 48.07 13.45
CA ILE A 4 14.35 49.38 14.00
C ILE A 4 15.38 49.77 15.08
N PRO A 5 16.22 50.81 14.85
CA PRO A 5 17.42 50.99 15.65
C PRO A 5 17.05 51.19 17.12
N PRO A 6 17.78 50.59 18.07
CA PRO A 6 17.53 50.82 19.49
C PRO A 6 17.83 52.29 19.78
N VAL A 7 16.82 53.02 20.27
CA VAL A 7 16.98 54.40 20.74
C VAL A 7 16.96 54.39 22.26
N SER A 8 17.88 55.16 22.85
CA SER A 8 18.02 55.36 24.29
C SER A 8 16.67 55.74 24.93
N ALA A 9 16.32 54.97 25.96
CA ALA A 9 15.33 55.22 27.00
C ALA A 9 14.52 56.51 26.84
N THR A 10 13.35 56.41 26.19
CA THR A 10 12.24 57.29 26.52
C THR A 10 12.00 57.16 28.02
N GLY A 11 12.06 58.25 28.77
CA GLY A 11 11.97 58.30 30.24
C GLY A 11 10.63 57.88 30.87
N LEU A 12 9.96 56.88 30.28
CA LEU A 12 8.80 56.19 30.82
C LEU A 12 9.28 55.02 31.67
N ASN A 13 8.63 54.79 32.81
CA ASN A 13 8.87 53.60 33.63
C ASN A 13 8.21 52.37 33.00
N ASP A 14 8.65 51.17 33.37
CA ASP A 14 8.18 49.90 32.78
C ASP A 14 6.66 49.73 32.89
N ALA A 15 6.04 50.23 33.97
CA ALA A 15 4.58 50.20 34.15
C ALA A 15 3.84 51.00 33.07
N ALA A 16 4.34 52.19 32.72
CA ALA A 16 3.74 53.02 31.68
C ALA A 16 3.95 52.43 30.27
N LEU A 17 5.10 51.79 30.02
CA LEU A 17 5.36 51.10 28.76
C LEU A 17 4.47 49.85 28.61
N GLU A 18 4.24 49.10 29.69
CA GLU A 18 3.34 47.96 29.69
C GLU A 18 1.89 48.39 29.43
N GLU A 19 1.42 49.47 30.07
CA GLU A 19 0.09 50.02 29.81
C GLU A 19 -0.07 50.45 28.34
N GLN A 20 0.94 51.10 27.77
CA GLN A 20 0.96 51.48 26.35
C GLN A 20 0.97 50.27 25.42
N PHE A 21 1.77 49.25 25.72
CA PHE A 21 1.80 48.00 24.96
C PHE A 21 0.43 47.34 24.96
N GLN A 22 -0.19 47.16 26.13
CA GLN A 22 -1.53 46.58 26.26
C GLN A 22 -2.60 47.44 25.56
N ALA A 23 -2.47 48.76 25.57
CA ALA A 23 -3.36 49.65 24.84
C ALA A 23 -3.25 49.49 23.32
N LEU A 24 -2.04 49.29 22.78
CA LEU A 24 -1.81 49.01 21.37
C LEU A 24 -2.34 47.63 20.96
N VAL A 25 -2.11 46.61 21.77
CA VAL A 25 -2.64 45.24 21.56
C VAL A 25 -4.17 45.26 21.44
N ARG A 26 -4.87 46.04 22.27
CA ARG A 26 -6.34 46.19 22.19
C ARG A 26 -6.82 46.84 20.89
N GLN A 27 -5.96 47.52 20.14
CA GLN A 27 -6.32 48.27 18.94
C GLN A 27 -6.01 47.52 17.63
N VAL A 28 -5.31 46.39 17.70
CA VAL A 28 -5.03 45.55 16.53
C VAL A 28 -5.98 44.33 16.49
N PRO A 29 -6.23 43.74 15.30
CA PRO A 29 -7.12 42.59 15.17
C PRO A 29 -6.52 41.29 15.74
N THR A 30 -5.20 41.15 15.72
CA THR A 30 -4.49 39.95 16.18
C THR A 30 -4.01 40.12 17.61
N ARG A 31 -4.78 39.61 18.58
CA ARG A 31 -4.56 39.86 20.02
C ARG A 31 -4.09 38.64 20.82
N SER A 32 -4.15 37.45 20.24
CA SER A 32 -3.69 36.24 20.92
C SER A 32 -2.17 36.24 21.04
N PRO A 33 -1.59 35.65 22.12
CA PRO A 33 -0.15 35.69 22.36
C PRO A 33 0.72 35.25 21.17
N ILE A 34 0.27 34.26 20.40
CA ILE A 34 0.98 33.74 19.22
C ILE A 34 1.16 34.76 18.07
N TYR A 35 0.48 35.91 18.13
CA TYR A 35 0.62 37.01 17.16
C TYR A 35 1.29 38.25 17.76
N LEU A 36 1.79 38.17 18.99
CA LEU A 36 2.37 39.27 19.73
C LEU A 36 3.87 39.03 20.00
N PRO A 37 4.67 40.08 20.24
CA PRO A 37 6.07 39.94 20.60
C PRO A 37 6.27 39.15 21.90
N THR A 38 7.20 38.18 21.90
CA THR A 38 7.57 37.44 23.11
C THR A 38 8.44 38.28 24.04
N ASP A 39 8.71 37.78 25.24
CA ASP A 39 9.58 38.43 26.22
C ASP A 39 11.05 38.54 25.80
N LYS A 40 11.44 37.91 24.69
CA LYS A 40 12.74 38.15 24.05
C LYS A 40 12.87 39.57 23.50
N VAL A 41 11.74 40.21 23.14
CA VAL A 41 11.72 41.58 22.63
C VAL A 41 11.63 42.56 23.80
N PRO A 42 12.58 43.49 23.96
CA PRO A 42 12.52 44.50 25.02
C PRO A 42 11.21 45.28 25.00
N LEU A 43 10.65 45.60 26.17
CA LEU A 43 9.31 46.21 26.28
C LEU A 43 9.17 47.52 25.48
N ALA A 44 10.19 48.38 25.47
CA ALA A 44 10.19 49.60 24.65
C ALA A 44 10.11 49.30 23.14
N ASP A 45 10.73 48.21 22.70
CA ASP A 45 10.69 47.75 21.32
C ASP A 45 9.36 47.09 20.98
N LYS A 46 8.73 46.39 21.94
CA LYS A 46 7.35 45.89 21.81
C LYS A 46 6.37 47.04 21.56
N VAL A 47 6.44 48.12 22.34
CA VAL A 47 5.57 49.30 22.16
C VAL A 47 5.76 49.91 20.78
N ARG A 48 7.00 50.18 20.38
CA ARG A 48 7.31 50.79 19.07
C ARG A 48 6.90 49.89 17.91
N GLY A 49 7.20 48.61 18.01
CA GLY A 49 6.83 47.62 17.01
C GLY A 49 5.31 47.48 16.87
N MET A 50 4.57 47.42 17.98
CA MET A 50 3.10 47.36 17.94
C MET A 50 2.46 48.65 17.42
N ALA A 51 3.07 49.81 17.63
CA ALA A 51 2.65 51.05 16.99
C ALA A 51 2.79 50.97 15.45
N HIS A 52 3.87 50.35 14.96
CA HIS A 52 4.04 50.08 13.52
C HIS A 52 3.03 49.05 13.01
N VAL A 53 2.78 47.96 13.74
CA VAL A 53 1.72 46.98 13.40
C VAL A 53 0.36 47.66 13.27
N LYS A 54 0.01 48.54 14.21
CA LYS A 54 -1.23 49.32 14.15
C LYS A 54 -1.27 50.23 12.91
N GLN A 55 -0.18 50.93 12.60
CA GLN A 55 -0.06 51.75 11.39
C GLN A 55 -0.26 50.93 10.11
N ILE A 56 0.29 49.71 10.07
CA ILE A 56 0.10 48.80 8.94
C ILE A 56 -1.39 48.48 8.77
N TYR A 57 -2.08 48.11 9.85
CA TYR A 57 -3.50 47.77 9.79
C TYR A 57 -4.40 48.95 9.42
N ASP A 58 -4.16 50.13 10.01
CA ASP A 58 -5.03 51.28 9.86
C ASP A 58 -4.90 51.95 8.48
N VAL A 59 -3.69 51.92 7.91
CA VAL A 59 -3.36 52.75 6.74
C VAL A 59 -2.61 51.95 5.69
N ASP A 60 -1.47 51.35 6.03
CA ASP A 60 -0.52 50.93 4.99
C ASP A 60 -1.00 49.70 4.21
N LEU A 61 -1.84 48.83 4.80
CA LEU A 61 -2.47 47.72 4.07
C LEU A 61 -3.25 48.24 2.86
N GLU A 62 -4.11 49.25 3.05
CA GLU A 62 -4.91 49.82 1.96
C GLU A 62 -4.07 50.71 1.04
N ALA A 63 -3.28 51.60 1.62
CA ALA A 63 -2.61 52.67 0.87
C ALA A 63 -1.37 52.17 0.11
N LYS A 64 -0.69 51.12 0.61
CA LYS A 64 0.62 50.69 0.12
C LYS A 64 0.63 49.22 -0.31
N TYR A 65 0.19 48.30 0.55
CA TYR A 65 0.47 46.88 0.33
C TYR A 65 -0.54 46.20 -0.60
N ARG A 66 -1.85 46.47 -0.46
CA ARG A 66 -2.87 45.94 -1.39
C ARG A 66 -2.66 46.37 -2.84
N PRO A 67 -2.35 47.65 -3.16
CA PRO A 67 -1.98 48.05 -4.51
C PRO A 67 -0.78 47.26 -5.06
N ARG A 68 0.25 47.02 -4.23
CA ARG A 68 1.43 46.24 -4.62
C ARG A 68 1.10 44.77 -4.85
N MET A 69 0.27 44.16 -4.00
CA MET A 69 -0.21 42.79 -4.23
C MET A 69 -0.98 42.71 -5.55
N ARG A 70 -1.86 43.67 -5.83
CA ARG A 70 -2.65 43.70 -7.08
C ARG A 70 -1.77 43.88 -8.31
N ALA A 71 -0.71 44.69 -8.20
CA ALA A 71 0.30 44.80 -9.25
C ALA A 71 1.02 43.47 -9.50
N LEU A 72 1.34 42.69 -8.45
CA LEU A 72 1.93 41.36 -8.62
C LEU A 72 0.96 40.38 -9.28
N ARG A 73 -0.32 40.40 -8.90
CA ARG A 73 -1.33 39.57 -9.56
C ARG A 73 -1.43 39.88 -11.05
N GLU A 74 -1.41 41.16 -11.42
CA GLU A 74 -1.39 41.56 -12.83
C GLU A 74 -0.09 41.14 -13.53
N GLN A 75 1.06 41.22 -12.83
CA GLN A 75 2.35 40.81 -13.36
C GLN A 75 2.41 39.30 -13.68
N PHE A 76 1.79 38.46 -12.86
CA PHE A 76 1.82 37.00 -13.01
C PHE A 76 0.59 36.39 -13.68
N LYS A 77 -0.35 37.20 -14.19
CA LYS A 77 -1.62 36.73 -14.76
C LYS A 77 -1.49 35.70 -15.90
N ASP A 78 -0.39 35.76 -16.65
CA ASP A 78 -0.11 34.87 -17.78
C ASP A 78 0.75 33.66 -17.38
N THR A 79 1.15 33.58 -16.10
CA THR A 79 1.93 32.47 -15.55
C THR A 79 1.00 31.42 -14.97
N LYS A 80 1.06 30.20 -15.50
CA LYS A 80 0.13 29.14 -15.12
C LYS A 80 0.50 28.42 -13.83
N ARG A 81 1.80 28.24 -13.56
CA ARG A 81 2.26 27.42 -12.45
C ARG A 81 3.22 28.13 -11.52
N CYS A 82 3.25 27.67 -10.27
CA CYS A 82 4.26 28.07 -9.29
C CYS A 82 4.64 26.90 -8.38
N PHE A 83 5.77 27.05 -7.71
CA PHE A 83 6.32 26.06 -6.78
C PHE A 83 6.42 26.63 -5.36
N LEU A 84 5.81 25.96 -4.39
CA LEU A 84 5.89 26.30 -2.96
C LEU A 84 6.91 25.38 -2.29
N ILE A 85 8.02 25.96 -1.87
CA ILE A 85 9.17 25.28 -1.29
C ILE A 85 9.06 25.34 0.23
N GLY A 86 8.85 24.18 0.86
CA GLY A 86 8.87 24.01 2.30
C GLY A 86 10.29 23.99 2.86
N ASN A 87 10.50 23.27 3.96
CA ASN A 87 11.80 23.15 4.62
C ASN A 87 12.12 21.71 5.06
N GLY A 88 11.36 20.72 4.60
CA GLY A 88 11.58 19.32 4.98
C GLY A 88 12.85 18.71 4.37
N PRO A 89 13.29 17.54 4.89
CA PRO A 89 14.57 16.93 4.54
C PRO A 89 14.68 16.52 3.06
N SER A 90 13.55 16.19 2.40
CA SER A 90 13.53 15.86 0.96
C SER A 90 14.08 16.95 0.04
N LEU A 91 14.23 18.21 0.49
CA LEU A 91 14.89 19.25 -0.29
C LEU A 91 16.35 18.91 -0.61
N ASN A 92 17.02 18.09 0.19
CA ASN A 92 18.37 17.63 -0.10
C ASN A 92 18.44 16.61 -1.24
N GLU A 93 17.30 16.00 -1.57
CA GLU A 93 17.14 15.03 -2.67
C GLU A 93 16.45 15.66 -3.89
N THR A 94 16.01 16.92 -3.77
CA THR A 94 15.28 17.64 -4.81
C THR A 94 16.25 18.48 -5.64
N ASP A 95 16.30 18.28 -6.96
CA ASP A 95 17.10 19.13 -7.86
C ASP A 95 16.47 20.52 -8.02
N LEU A 96 16.88 21.45 -7.16
CA LEU A 96 16.40 22.83 -7.17
C LEU A 96 16.92 23.65 -8.37
N THR A 97 17.87 23.15 -9.17
CA THR A 97 18.35 23.90 -10.35
C THR A 97 17.27 24.05 -11.42
N LEU A 98 16.30 23.13 -11.47
CA LEU A 98 15.17 23.14 -12.39
C LEU A 98 14.18 24.29 -12.15
N LEU A 99 14.24 24.95 -10.98
CA LEU A 99 13.31 26.02 -10.59
C LEU A 99 13.82 27.42 -10.89
N LYS A 100 15.03 27.56 -11.44
CA LYS A 100 15.68 28.85 -11.67
C LYS A 100 14.81 29.82 -12.48
N ASP A 101 14.08 29.28 -13.45
CA ASP A 101 13.21 30.04 -14.36
C ASP A 101 11.72 29.93 -14.01
N GLU A 102 11.39 29.34 -12.85
CA GLU A 102 10.02 29.19 -12.36
C GLU A 102 9.66 30.23 -11.30
N VAL A 103 8.35 30.45 -11.13
CA VAL A 103 7.85 31.25 -10.00
C VAL A 103 7.86 30.41 -8.74
N THR A 104 8.61 30.85 -7.74
CA THR A 104 8.87 30.10 -6.51
C THR A 104 8.52 30.89 -5.26
N PHE A 105 7.94 30.20 -4.28
CA PHE A 105 7.76 30.69 -2.92
C PHE A 105 8.63 29.86 -2.00
N ALA A 106 9.49 30.50 -1.23
CA ALA A 106 10.30 29.86 -0.20
C ALA A 106 9.92 30.40 1.18
N VAL A 107 10.27 29.67 2.23
CA VAL A 107 9.75 29.97 3.57
C VAL A 107 10.79 29.78 4.67
N ASN A 108 10.63 30.54 5.76
CA ASN A 108 11.38 30.39 7.01
C ASN A 108 12.90 30.21 6.80
N GLY A 109 13.53 29.13 7.26
CA GLY A 109 14.98 28.97 7.18
C GLY A 109 15.55 28.74 5.78
N PHE A 110 14.77 28.84 4.70
CA PHE A 110 15.24 28.60 3.32
C PHE A 110 16.44 29.47 2.90
N PHE A 111 16.66 30.63 3.54
CA PHE A 111 17.87 31.44 3.32
C PHE A 111 19.18 30.66 3.59
N LEU A 112 19.14 29.57 4.36
CA LEU A 112 20.25 28.64 4.54
C LEU A 112 20.53 27.89 3.23
N LYS A 113 19.51 27.25 2.64
CA LYS A 113 19.61 26.54 1.34
C LYS A 113 19.97 27.48 0.20
N ALA A 114 19.47 28.71 0.23
CA ALA A 114 19.72 29.70 -0.82
C ALA A 114 21.20 30.10 -0.96
N LYS A 115 22.07 29.76 -0.01
CA LYS A 115 23.53 29.96 -0.11
C LYS A 115 24.19 28.99 -1.10
N GLU A 116 23.56 27.84 -1.34
CA GLU A 116 24.04 26.79 -2.25
C GLU A 116 23.57 27.00 -3.70
N LEU A 117 22.62 27.91 -3.92
CA LEU A 117 21.96 28.14 -5.21
C LEU A 117 22.50 29.39 -5.92
N ASP A 118 22.61 29.31 -7.24
CA ASP A 118 22.97 30.43 -8.11
C ASP A 118 21.76 31.34 -8.46
N TRP A 119 20.58 31.01 -7.95
CA TRP A 119 19.34 31.75 -8.11
C TRP A 119 18.68 32.02 -6.75
N LYS A 120 17.69 32.93 -6.73
CA LYS A 120 16.91 33.30 -5.53
C LYS A 120 15.43 33.12 -5.80
N PRO A 121 14.64 32.73 -4.78
CA PRO A 121 13.20 32.55 -4.98
C PRO A 121 12.51 33.84 -5.39
N THR A 122 11.37 33.73 -6.07
CA THR A 122 10.55 34.90 -6.44
C THR A 122 9.96 35.56 -5.21
N PHE A 123 9.44 34.73 -4.30
CA PHE A 123 8.79 35.14 -3.07
C PHE A 123 9.41 34.44 -1.87
N TYR A 124 9.49 35.16 -0.75
CA TYR A 124 9.95 34.64 0.52
C TYR A 124 8.96 34.97 1.63
N CYS A 125 8.55 33.95 2.41
CA CYS A 125 7.47 34.05 3.39
C CYS A 125 7.97 33.69 4.80
N VAL A 126 7.49 34.40 5.81
CA VAL A 126 7.63 34.04 7.23
C VAL A 126 6.32 34.39 7.93
N GLU A 127 5.80 33.48 8.73
CA GLU A 127 4.54 33.66 9.49
C GLU A 127 4.74 33.43 10.99
N ASP A 128 5.64 32.52 11.37
CA ASP A 128 5.90 32.18 12.77
C ASP A 128 6.67 33.31 13.48
N HIS A 129 6.11 33.78 14.59
CA HIS A 129 6.68 34.86 15.40
C HIS A 129 7.99 34.46 16.11
N LEU A 130 8.17 33.19 16.47
CA LEU A 130 9.41 32.68 17.05
C LEU A 130 10.52 32.70 16.01
N VAL A 131 10.26 32.18 14.80
CA VAL A 131 11.21 32.24 13.68
C VAL A 131 11.54 33.69 13.33
N ALA A 132 10.54 34.57 13.31
CA ALA A 132 10.74 35.98 13.02
C ALA A 132 11.69 36.66 14.01
N GLU A 133 11.50 36.43 15.31
CA GLU A 133 12.35 37.00 16.37
C GLU A 133 13.74 36.37 16.41
N ASP A 134 13.81 35.05 16.25
CA ASP A 134 15.04 34.29 16.39
C ASP A 134 15.95 34.40 15.18
N ARG A 135 15.37 34.61 13.99
CA ARG A 135 16.11 34.73 12.73
C ARG A 135 16.05 36.14 12.11
N ALA A 136 15.60 37.15 12.85
CA ALA A 136 15.36 38.51 12.35
C ALA A 136 16.53 39.09 11.54
N GLU A 137 17.76 38.94 12.03
CA GLU A 137 18.96 39.46 11.37
C GLU A 137 19.16 38.86 9.97
N TRP A 138 19.11 37.53 9.87
CA TRP A 138 19.28 36.82 8.60
C TRP A 138 18.12 37.07 7.64
N ILE A 139 16.88 37.10 8.14
CA ILE A 139 15.68 37.39 7.33
C ILE A 139 15.74 38.80 6.73
N ASN A 140 16.17 39.78 7.52
CA ASN A 140 16.34 41.15 7.03
C ASN A 140 17.49 41.25 6.03
N ALA A 141 18.59 40.51 6.24
CA ALA A 141 19.74 40.49 5.33
C ALA A 141 19.49 39.74 4.01
N PHE A 142 18.53 38.82 3.96
CA PHE A 142 18.24 38.02 2.76
C PHE A 142 17.61 38.89 1.67
N SER A 143 18.37 39.24 0.63
CA SER A 143 17.93 40.10 -0.47
C SER A 143 17.72 39.31 -1.78
N GLY A 144 16.90 39.86 -2.68
CA GLY A 144 16.52 39.21 -3.94
C GLY A 144 15.01 38.97 -4.07
N PRO A 145 14.38 38.17 -3.20
CA PRO A 145 12.95 37.88 -3.28
C PRO A 145 12.07 39.07 -2.84
N ILE A 146 10.82 39.06 -3.30
CA ILE A 146 9.76 39.85 -2.65
C ILE A 146 9.35 39.14 -1.36
N LYS A 147 9.37 39.85 -0.24
CA LYS A 147 9.10 39.30 1.08
C LYS A 147 7.66 39.51 1.47
N PHE A 148 6.93 38.44 1.75
CA PHE A 148 5.58 38.48 2.30
C PHE A 148 5.59 38.19 3.79
N PHE A 149 5.17 39.17 4.59
CA PHE A 149 5.04 39.03 6.03
C PHE A 149 3.62 39.34 6.49
N PRO A 150 3.02 38.55 7.39
CA PRO A 150 1.83 38.98 8.10
C PRO A 150 2.01 40.36 8.75
N ALA A 151 0.97 41.18 8.69
CA ALA A 151 0.99 42.53 9.25
C ALA A 151 1.37 42.56 10.75
N TYR A 152 1.02 41.52 11.51
CA TYR A 152 1.41 41.41 12.91
C TYR A 152 2.92 41.24 13.11
N LEU A 153 3.68 40.72 12.15
CA LEU A 153 5.15 40.66 12.23
C LEU A 153 5.84 42.00 11.95
N GLY A 154 5.06 43.07 11.69
CA GLY A 154 5.58 44.43 11.53
C GLY A 154 6.32 44.96 12.76
N TYR A 155 6.15 44.35 13.93
CA TYR A 155 6.95 44.71 15.11
C TYR A 155 8.42 44.29 14.98
N MET A 156 8.71 43.27 14.18
CA MET A 156 10.05 42.72 13.98
C MET A 156 10.66 43.14 12.65
N PHE A 157 9.86 43.18 11.59
CA PHE A 157 10.34 43.49 10.25
C PHE A 157 10.09 44.96 9.85
N PRO A 158 11.10 45.67 9.35
CA PRO A 158 10.93 47.03 8.87
C PRO A 158 10.28 47.04 7.48
N PRO A 159 9.65 48.17 7.09
CA PRO A 159 9.19 48.36 5.72
C PRO A 159 10.38 48.44 4.76
N GLY A 160 10.28 47.78 3.62
CA GLY A 160 11.29 47.77 2.56
C GLY A 160 10.66 47.86 1.16
N PRO A 161 11.47 48.15 0.12
CA PRO A 161 11.01 48.14 -1.27
C PRO A 161 10.64 46.73 -1.75
N ASP A 162 11.20 45.70 -1.16
CA ASP A 162 10.94 44.27 -1.39
C ASP A 162 9.92 43.67 -0.39
N THR A 163 9.62 44.36 0.72
CA THR A 163 8.68 43.89 1.75
C THR A 163 7.22 44.24 1.46
N ILE A 164 6.33 43.27 1.55
CA ILE A 164 4.87 43.42 1.51
C ILE A 164 4.27 42.84 2.79
N PHE A 165 3.58 43.69 3.56
CA PHE A 165 2.76 43.21 4.67
C PHE A 165 1.35 42.87 4.20
N TYR A 166 0.80 41.75 4.64
CA TYR A 166 -0.57 41.32 4.31
C TYR A 166 -1.38 41.01 5.56
N ASN A 167 -2.71 41.11 5.44
CA ASN A 167 -3.63 40.83 6.54
C ASN A 167 -3.76 39.31 6.73
N HIS A 168 -3.18 38.79 7.80
CA HIS A 168 -3.27 37.39 8.19
C HIS A 168 -3.90 37.30 9.58
N GLN A 169 -4.92 36.46 9.74
CA GLN A 169 -5.73 36.41 10.95
C GLN A 169 -5.96 34.96 11.44
N PRO A 170 -6.34 34.80 12.73
CA PRO A 170 -6.83 33.52 13.22
C PRO A 170 -8.00 33.01 12.39
N ARG A 171 -8.11 31.69 12.26
CA ARG A 171 -9.27 31.05 11.64
C ARG A 171 -10.55 31.36 12.43
N VAL A 172 -11.59 31.78 11.71
CA VAL A 172 -12.93 32.07 12.22
C VAL A 172 -13.64 30.78 12.63
N SER A 173 -13.37 29.68 11.92
CA SER A 173 -14.00 28.39 12.13
C SER A 173 -13.38 27.57 13.30
N TYR A 174 -12.51 28.17 14.12
CA TYR A 174 -11.92 27.52 15.31
C TYR A 174 -13.00 27.13 16.35
N PRO A 175 -12.90 25.98 17.04
CA PRO A 175 -11.90 24.92 16.88
C PRO A 175 -12.25 23.88 15.80
N HIS A 176 -13.42 24.00 15.17
CA HIS A 176 -14.05 22.92 14.41
C HIS A 176 -13.55 22.75 12.97
N SER A 177 -13.01 23.80 12.33
CA SER A 177 -12.50 23.75 10.96
C SER A 177 -11.43 24.84 10.71
N PHE A 178 -10.90 24.83 9.50
CA PHE A 178 -10.02 25.86 8.94
C PHE A 178 -10.73 26.73 7.92
N ASP A 179 -10.15 27.88 7.61
CA ASP A 179 -10.64 28.83 6.61
C ASP A 179 -9.56 29.04 5.56
N PHE A 180 -9.92 28.99 4.27
CA PHE A 180 -9.00 29.21 3.15
C PHE A 180 -9.46 30.39 2.31
N SER A 181 -8.64 31.44 2.25
CA SER A 181 -8.99 32.65 1.50
C SER A 181 -8.57 32.56 0.03
N ARG A 182 -9.53 32.83 -0.88
CA ARG A 182 -9.27 33.12 -2.30
C ARG A 182 -9.10 34.62 -2.57
N ALA A 183 -9.07 35.45 -1.53
CA ALA A 183 -9.01 36.91 -1.56
C ALA A 183 -7.83 37.42 -0.70
N ALA A 184 -6.61 36.94 -0.98
CA ALA A 184 -5.45 37.15 -0.12
C ALA A 184 -4.99 38.62 0.00
N ASP A 185 -5.38 39.52 -0.92
CA ASP A 185 -5.16 40.97 -0.72
C ASP A 185 -6.04 41.53 0.40
N VAL A 186 -7.19 40.93 0.65
CA VAL A 186 -8.10 41.34 1.73
C VAL A 186 -7.70 40.69 3.04
N ILE A 187 -7.58 39.35 3.04
CA ILE A 187 -7.31 38.55 4.25
C ILE A 187 -6.81 37.15 3.89
N THR A 188 -5.97 36.58 4.74
CA THR A 188 -5.63 35.14 4.78
C THR A 188 -5.76 34.61 6.21
N TYR A 189 -5.82 33.29 6.38
CA TYR A 189 -6.07 32.65 7.68
C TYR A 189 -5.01 31.62 8.06
N THR A 190 -4.75 31.49 9.36
CA THR A 190 -3.78 30.55 9.92
C THR A 190 -4.21 29.09 9.77
N GLY A 191 -3.30 28.24 9.29
CA GLY A 191 -3.53 26.81 9.03
C GLY A 191 -2.53 25.86 9.68
N CYS A 192 -1.92 26.26 10.81
CA CYS A 192 -0.89 25.51 11.53
C CYS A 192 0.41 25.27 10.74
N THR A 193 0.59 25.89 9.57
CA THR A 193 1.82 25.86 8.78
C THR A 193 1.90 27.04 7.82
N VAL A 194 3.11 27.51 7.55
CA VAL A 194 3.34 28.67 6.66
C VAL A 194 3.07 28.34 5.19
N THR A 195 3.20 27.07 4.79
CA THR A 195 2.81 26.59 3.45
C THR A 195 1.32 26.80 3.17
N PHE A 196 0.45 26.78 4.20
CA PHE A 196 -0.97 27.08 4.05
C PHE A 196 -1.22 28.56 3.72
N SER A 197 -0.40 29.47 4.27
CA SER A 197 -0.40 30.88 3.89
C SER A 197 0.12 31.09 2.46
N MET A 198 1.18 30.37 2.08
CA MET A 198 1.69 30.39 0.69
C MET A 198 0.63 29.92 -0.31
N MET A 199 -0.15 28.88 0.01
CA MET A 199 -1.25 28.40 -0.85
C MET A 199 -2.32 29.46 -1.08
N GLN A 200 -2.72 30.22 -0.05
CA GLN A 200 -3.71 31.29 -0.17
C GLN A 200 -3.19 32.44 -1.04
N LEU A 201 -1.91 32.82 -0.85
CA LEU A 201 -1.24 33.84 -1.66
C LEU A 201 -1.12 33.41 -3.14
N ALA A 202 -0.64 32.19 -3.39
CA ALA A 202 -0.49 31.63 -4.73
C ALA A 202 -1.83 31.51 -5.46
N THR A 203 -2.86 31.01 -4.76
CA THR A 203 -4.23 30.93 -5.30
C THR A 203 -4.73 32.31 -5.73
N TRP A 204 -4.55 33.32 -4.89
CA TRP A 204 -5.02 34.67 -5.18
C TRP A 204 -4.24 35.35 -6.32
N LEU A 205 -2.93 35.10 -6.42
CA LEU A 205 -2.10 35.56 -7.52
C LEU A 205 -2.51 34.96 -8.88
N GLY A 206 -3.28 33.88 -8.86
CA GLY A 206 -3.95 33.34 -10.05
C GLY A 206 -3.29 32.11 -10.66
N PHE A 207 -2.33 31.49 -9.96
CA PHE A 207 -1.71 30.26 -10.46
C PHE A 207 -2.75 29.14 -10.55
N GLU A 208 -2.77 28.45 -11.70
CA GLU A 208 -3.62 27.31 -12.00
C GLU A 208 -3.04 26.02 -11.41
N GLU A 209 -1.71 25.85 -11.48
CA GLU A 209 -1.01 24.68 -10.95
C GLU A 209 -0.03 25.07 -9.86
N ILE A 210 -0.28 24.62 -8.63
CA ILE A 210 0.52 24.97 -7.45
C ILE A 210 1.22 23.71 -6.95
N TYR A 211 2.54 23.62 -7.10
CA TYR A 211 3.33 22.45 -6.76
C TYR A 211 4.03 22.61 -5.41
N LEU A 212 3.77 21.72 -4.45
CA LEU A 212 4.48 21.69 -3.17
C LEU A 212 5.74 20.85 -3.29
N ILE A 213 6.88 21.36 -2.82
CA ILE A 213 8.13 20.60 -2.71
C ILE A 213 8.76 20.83 -1.32
N GLY A 214 9.45 19.84 -0.76
CA GLY A 214 10.01 19.96 0.60
C GLY A 214 8.95 20.03 1.70
N VAL A 215 7.76 19.43 1.48
CA VAL A 215 6.67 19.37 2.46
C VAL A 215 6.43 17.90 2.85
N ASP A 216 7.37 17.36 3.60
CA ASP A 216 7.50 15.93 3.85
C ASP A 216 6.39 15.38 4.76
N ALA A 217 5.94 16.15 5.76
CA ALA A 217 4.95 15.71 6.76
C ALA A 217 5.35 14.42 7.54
N SER A 218 6.64 14.10 7.61
CA SER A 218 7.22 12.98 8.37
C SER A 218 8.08 13.53 9.52
N TYR A 219 7.43 14.02 10.58
CA TYR A 219 8.11 14.59 11.74
C TYR A 219 8.40 13.50 12.79
N ASP A 220 9.66 13.40 13.19
CA ASP A 220 10.10 12.63 14.36
C ASP A 220 10.27 13.58 15.54
N ILE A 221 9.65 13.29 16.69
CA ILE A 221 9.86 14.08 17.92
C ILE A 221 11.08 13.51 18.64
N PRO A 222 12.23 14.22 18.73
CA PRO A 222 13.42 13.70 19.40
C PRO A 222 13.18 13.48 20.90
N ALA A 223 13.80 12.45 21.47
CA ALA A 223 13.59 12.05 22.86
C ALA A 223 14.16 13.04 23.91
N ASP A 224 14.94 14.03 23.49
CA ASP A 224 15.64 15.02 24.33
C ASP A 224 14.93 16.39 24.41
N VAL A 225 13.72 16.50 23.86
CA VAL A 225 12.94 17.74 23.89
C VAL A 225 12.28 17.98 25.26
N GLU A 226 12.66 19.07 25.93
CA GLU A 226 12.00 19.55 27.15
C GLU A 226 10.73 20.32 26.77
N GLN A 227 9.54 19.85 27.21
CA GLN A 227 8.26 20.47 26.89
C GLN A 227 7.93 21.56 27.93
N GLY A 228 7.94 22.84 27.51
CA GLY A 228 7.47 23.94 28.34
C GLY A 228 5.94 23.90 28.51
N SER A 229 5.46 23.98 29.76
CA SER A 229 4.07 23.67 30.15
C SER A 229 3.05 24.82 30.04
N ASP A 230 3.34 25.89 29.30
CA ASP A 230 2.50 27.10 29.33
C ASP A 230 1.65 27.35 28.07
N TYR A 231 1.69 26.45 27.07
CA TYR A 231 0.88 26.56 25.84
C TYR A 231 0.31 25.22 25.41
N ASP A 232 -0.92 25.24 24.86
CA ASP A 232 -1.59 24.10 24.19
C ASP A 232 -0.81 23.61 22.94
N THR A 233 0.24 24.36 22.56
CA THR A 233 1.28 24.03 21.58
C THR A 233 2.63 24.30 22.23
N GLY A 234 3.30 23.27 22.76
CA GLY A 234 4.55 23.45 23.52
C GLY A 234 5.62 24.18 22.70
N VAL A 235 6.29 25.16 23.32
CA VAL A 235 7.55 25.71 22.80
C VAL A 235 8.64 24.72 23.17
N LEU A 236 9.39 24.27 22.17
CA LEU A 236 10.42 23.26 22.30
C LEU A 236 11.80 23.92 22.11
N ASP A 237 12.79 23.52 22.92
CA ASP A 237 14.20 23.94 22.80
C ASP A 237 15.05 22.69 22.59
N MET A 238 15.74 22.61 21.46
CA MET A 238 16.43 21.40 21.02
C MET A 238 17.94 21.50 21.26
N LYS A 239 18.50 20.51 21.98
CA LYS A 239 19.93 20.44 22.32
C LYS A 239 20.75 19.64 21.29
N SER A 240 20.07 18.97 20.35
CA SER A 240 20.61 18.10 19.30
C SER A 240 20.36 18.65 17.89
N ASP A 241 20.98 18.03 16.89
CA ASP A 241 20.84 18.37 15.47
C ASP A 241 19.40 18.10 14.98
N ASP A 242 18.88 18.94 14.08
CA ASP A 242 17.51 18.85 13.58
C ASP A 242 17.32 17.78 12.49
N PRO A 243 16.60 16.68 12.76
CA PRO A 243 16.35 15.64 11.76
C PRO A 243 15.15 15.96 10.85
N ASN A 244 14.32 16.96 11.21
CA ASN A 244 13.02 17.21 10.58
C ASN A 244 13.07 18.26 9.47
N HIS A 245 14.23 18.87 9.25
CA HIS A 245 14.44 19.89 8.23
C HIS A 245 15.68 19.56 7.38
N PHE A 246 15.82 20.24 6.23
CA PHE A 246 16.94 19.99 5.30
C PHE A 246 18.32 20.35 5.86
N ASP A 247 18.39 21.14 6.93
CA ASP A 247 19.65 21.60 7.52
C ASP A 247 19.66 21.23 9.02
N PRO A 248 20.69 20.53 9.52
CA PRO A 248 20.76 20.15 10.93
C PRO A 248 20.82 21.35 11.88
N ASP A 249 21.24 22.53 11.40
CA ASP A 249 21.26 23.79 12.16
C ASP A 249 19.96 24.60 11.99
N TYR A 250 18.92 24.05 11.37
CA TYR A 250 17.65 24.74 11.08
C TYR A 250 16.90 25.14 12.36
N PHE A 251 16.74 24.24 13.32
CA PHE A 251 16.32 24.53 14.70
C PHE A 251 17.37 24.15 15.75
N GLY A 252 18.65 24.09 15.35
CA GLY A 252 19.77 23.73 16.22
C GLY A 252 19.90 24.58 17.50
N LYS A 253 20.93 24.29 18.32
CA LYS A 253 21.08 24.80 19.70
C LYS A 253 20.73 26.28 19.88
N GLY A 254 19.64 26.56 20.61
CA GLY A 254 19.25 27.90 21.06
C GLY A 254 18.19 28.60 20.20
N PHE A 255 17.54 27.90 19.27
CA PHE A 255 16.38 28.41 18.53
C PHE A 255 15.07 27.80 19.03
N ARG A 256 14.03 28.63 19.14
CA ARG A 256 12.70 28.20 19.60
C ARG A 256 11.85 27.76 18.42
N TRP A 257 11.03 26.74 18.64
CA TRP A 257 10.05 26.28 17.65
C TRP A 257 8.76 25.79 18.31
N HIS A 258 7.68 25.79 17.53
CA HIS A 258 6.39 25.25 17.93
C HIS A 258 6.26 23.77 17.54
N ASP A 259 5.49 23.01 18.32
CA ASP A 259 5.03 21.67 17.92
C ASP A 259 4.39 21.73 16.51
N PRO A 260 4.88 20.93 15.54
CA PRO A 260 4.45 20.97 14.15
C PRO A 260 2.98 20.58 13.92
N GLN A 261 2.25 20.05 14.92
CA GLN A 261 0.81 19.74 14.86
C GLN A 261 0.36 19.12 13.52
N VAL A 262 1.06 18.07 13.08
CA VAL A 262 0.94 17.49 11.73
C VAL A 262 -0.51 17.15 11.36
N ASN A 263 -1.29 16.61 12.31
CA ASN A 263 -2.70 16.28 12.08
C ASN A 263 -3.54 17.53 11.75
N GLN A 264 -3.30 18.65 12.44
CA GLN A 264 -4.03 19.90 12.21
C GLN A 264 -3.62 20.54 10.87
N MET A 265 -2.34 20.45 10.50
CA MET A 265 -1.87 20.86 9.17
C MET A 265 -2.57 20.06 8.06
N VAL A 266 -2.72 18.74 8.22
CA VAL A 266 -3.41 17.87 7.24
C VAL A 266 -4.88 18.25 7.09
N GLU A 267 -5.58 18.56 8.19
CA GLU A 267 -6.96 19.06 8.12
C GLU A 267 -7.06 20.42 7.42
N ALA A 268 -6.12 21.33 7.67
CA ALA A 268 -6.06 22.60 6.94
C ALA A 268 -5.91 22.37 5.43
N TYR A 269 -4.98 21.49 5.01
CA TYR A 269 -4.78 21.15 3.60
C TYR A 269 -6.03 20.52 2.94
N LYS A 270 -6.82 19.74 3.68
CA LYS A 270 -8.09 19.21 3.15
C LYS A 270 -9.07 20.34 2.85
N VAL A 271 -9.14 21.37 3.70
CA VAL A 271 -9.96 22.58 3.46
C VAL A 271 -9.44 23.35 2.24
N ALA A 272 -8.11 23.50 2.09
CA ALA A 272 -7.53 24.14 0.91
C ALA A 272 -7.96 23.42 -0.37
N ARG A 273 -7.81 22.08 -0.42
CA ARG A 273 -8.21 21.27 -1.57
C ARG A 273 -9.70 21.44 -1.88
N ALA A 274 -10.57 21.28 -0.87
CA ALA A 274 -12.01 21.40 -1.02
C ALA A 274 -12.44 22.79 -1.51
N THR A 275 -11.76 23.85 -1.06
CA THR A 275 -12.06 25.24 -1.48
C THR A 275 -11.73 25.51 -2.95
N LEU A 276 -10.81 24.74 -3.54
CA LEU A 276 -10.38 24.88 -4.92
C LEU A 276 -11.10 23.95 -5.90
N GLU A 277 -11.90 22.99 -5.40
CA GLU A 277 -12.68 22.08 -6.26
C GLU A 277 -13.57 22.88 -7.24
N GLY A 278 -13.43 22.59 -8.53
CA GLY A 278 -14.19 23.27 -9.60
C GLY A 278 -13.72 24.67 -9.95
N THR A 279 -12.62 25.18 -9.37
CA THR A 279 -12.12 26.55 -9.64
C THR A 279 -11.13 26.63 -10.81
N GLY A 280 -10.69 25.49 -11.35
CA GLY A 280 -9.61 25.40 -12.34
C GLY A 280 -8.21 25.50 -11.73
N GLN A 281 -8.09 25.75 -10.43
CA GLN A 281 -6.82 25.79 -9.71
C GLN A 281 -6.62 24.47 -8.95
N THR A 282 -5.43 23.89 -9.04
CA THR A 282 -5.10 22.60 -8.42
C THR A 282 -3.77 22.70 -7.67
N ILE A 283 -3.76 22.17 -6.44
CA ILE A 283 -2.54 22.01 -5.64
C ILE A 283 -2.07 20.56 -5.80
N TYR A 284 -0.80 20.39 -6.15
CA TYR A 284 -0.12 19.11 -6.32
C TYR A 284 0.98 18.94 -5.28
N ASN A 285 1.20 17.70 -4.84
CA ASN A 285 2.40 17.37 -4.07
C ASN A 285 3.51 16.87 -5.00
N ALA A 286 4.56 17.67 -5.20
CA ALA A 286 5.77 17.30 -5.92
C ALA A 286 6.96 17.04 -4.99
N THR A 287 6.74 16.92 -3.68
CA THR A 287 7.78 16.57 -2.71
C THR A 287 8.34 15.18 -3.04
N VAL A 288 9.67 15.05 -3.11
CA VAL A 288 10.35 13.75 -3.27
C VAL A 288 10.18 12.98 -1.95
N GLY A 289 9.43 11.87 -1.97
CA GLY A 289 9.11 11.14 -0.74
C GLY A 289 8.10 11.86 0.18
N GLY A 290 8.27 11.74 1.49
CA GLY A 290 7.35 12.27 2.49
C GLY A 290 6.00 11.53 2.60
N GLN A 291 5.22 11.87 3.62
CA GLN A 291 3.92 11.29 4.00
C GLN A 291 2.71 12.19 3.65
N LEU A 292 2.92 13.36 3.03
CA LEU A 292 1.82 14.24 2.63
C LEU A 292 1.01 13.66 1.45
N GLU A 293 -0.20 13.15 1.72
CA GLU A 293 -1.05 12.53 0.68
C GLU A 293 -2.40 13.26 0.48
N VAL A 294 -2.56 14.47 1.01
CA VAL A 294 -3.79 15.27 0.85
C VAL A 294 -3.97 15.74 -0.61
N PHE A 295 -2.88 16.10 -1.27
CA PHE A 295 -2.85 16.60 -2.64
C PHE A 295 -2.38 15.52 -3.60
N GLU A 296 -2.83 15.58 -4.86
CA GLU A 296 -2.40 14.63 -5.88
C GLU A 296 -0.88 14.71 -6.07
N ARG A 297 -0.20 13.56 -5.96
CA ARG A 297 1.26 13.50 -6.04
C ARG A 297 1.73 13.49 -7.50
N ARG A 298 2.60 14.44 -7.85
CA ARG A 298 3.24 14.56 -9.16
C ARG A 298 4.74 14.30 -9.02
N ASP A 299 5.33 13.63 -10.01
CA ASP A 299 6.77 13.43 -10.02
C ASP A 299 7.48 14.74 -10.35
N TYR A 300 8.35 15.22 -9.47
CA TYR A 300 8.99 16.52 -9.60
C TYR A 300 9.77 16.68 -10.91
N ALA A 301 10.58 15.67 -11.28
CA ALA A 301 11.36 15.70 -12.51
C ALA A 301 10.48 15.77 -13.77
N SER A 302 9.33 15.10 -13.76
CA SER A 302 8.37 15.11 -14.87
C SER A 302 7.77 16.50 -15.17
N LEU A 303 7.86 17.45 -14.24
CA LEU A 303 7.32 18.80 -14.42
C LEU A 303 8.16 19.64 -15.40
N PHE A 304 9.38 19.22 -15.75
CA PHE A 304 10.35 20.02 -16.50
C PHE A 304 10.68 19.46 -17.89
N GLY A 305 9.78 18.68 -18.49
CA GLY A 305 9.98 18.06 -19.80
C GLY A 305 10.19 19.04 -20.97
N ALA A 306 11.39 19.00 -21.56
CA ALA A 306 11.87 19.58 -22.84
C ALA A 306 11.28 20.95 -23.27
N HIS A 307 12.09 22.01 -23.11
CA HIS A 307 11.88 23.30 -23.77
C HIS A 307 11.67 23.13 -25.30
N GLN A 308 10.49 23.57 -25.75
CA GLN A 308 9.97 23.93 -27.08
C GLN A 308 10.83 23.69 -28.35
N ASP A 309 10.19 23.06 -29.35
CA ASP A 309 9.98 23.71 -30.66
C ASP A 309 8.66 23.21 -31.32
N PRO A 310 7.90 24.05 -32.06
CA PRO A 310 6.51 23.80 -32.47
C PRO A 310 6.41 22.92 -33.74
N GLY A 311 5.31 22.16 -33.87
CA GLY A 311 5.08 21.17 -34.96
C GLY A 311 4.99 21.75 -36.40
N PRO A 312 4.70 20.97 -37.47
CA PRO A 312 3.98 19.68 -37.50
C PRO A 312 4.55 18.57 -38.44
N SER A 313 3.82 17.42 -38.50
CA SER A 313 3.77 16.38 -39.55
C SER A 313 4.64 15.09 -39.42
N PRO A 314 4.21 13.97 -40.04
CA PRO A 314 4.30 12.63 -39.46
C PRO A 314 5.37 11.77 -40.14
N ARG A 315 5.74 10.67 -39.45
CA ARG A 315 6.61 9.58 -39.91
C ARG A 315 8.09 9.96 -40.06
N THR A 316 8.83 9.69 -39.00
CA THR A 316 9.91 8.68 -38.88
C THR A 316 10.75 9.09 -37.68
N ARG A 317 10.68 8.35 -36.56
CA ARG A 317 11.60 8.57 -35.43
C ARG A 317 12.98 8.01 -35.81
N PRO A 318 14.05 8.82 -35.87
CA PRO A 318 15.39 8.29 -35.97
C PRO A 318 15.78 7.66 -34.63
N LEU A 319 16.43 6.50 -34.71
CA LEU A 319 17.08 5.82 -33.60
C LEU A 319 18.20 6.68 -33.03
N GLY A 320 18.14 6.93 -31.71
CA GLY A 320 19.30 7.23 -30.89
C GLY A 320 19.22 8.57 -30.14
N GLN A 321 18.87 8.50 -28.85
CA GLN A 321 19.55 9.23 -27.76
C GLN A 321 19.07 8.73 -26.37
N THR A 322 20.07 8.33 -25.57
CA THR A 322 20.20 8.12 -24.11
C THR A 322 19.01 7.62 -23.25
N GLY A 323 19.08 6.34 -22.86
CA GLY A 323 18.82 5.85 -21.50
C GLY A 323 17.37 5.71 -21.03
N GLU A 324 16.84 6.73 -20.35
CA GLU A 324 15.62 6.64 -19.53
C GLU A 324 14.31 6.70 -20.34
N ASP A 325 14.33 7.36 -21.50
CA ASP A 325 13.16 7.46 -22.39
C ASP A 325 12.93 6.22 -23.26
N SER A 326 13.77 5.19 -23.12
CA SER A 326 13.67 3.97 -23.92
C SER A 326 12.75 2.87 -23.34
N HIS A 327 12.39 2.97 -22.06
CA HIS A 327 11.53 1.98 -21.39
C HIS A 327 10.04 2.32 -21.56
N PRO A 328 9.19 1.35 -21.93
CA PRO A 328 7.74 1.55 -22.02
C PRO A 328 7.08 1.47 -20.63
N ARG A 329 5.88 2.03 -20.47
CA ARG A 329 5.05 1.83 -19.28
C ARG A 329 4.63 0.36 -19.17
N LEU A 330 5.21 -0.34 -18.20
CA LEU A 330 5.06 -1.76 -17.97
C LEU A 330 4.13 -2.04 -16.79
N LEU A 331 3.01 -2.70 -17.06
CA LEU A 331 2.15 -3.29 -16.05
C LEU A 331 2.53 -4.75 -15.82
N VAL A 332 2.87 -5.13 -14.60
CA VAL A 332 3.20 -6.50 -14.18
C VAL A 332 2.03 -7.09 -13.40
N LEU A 333 1.53 -8.23 -13.85
CA LEU A 333 0.46 -8.99 -13.22
C LEU A 333 1.02 -10.35 -12.78
N ASP A 334 1.16 -10.57 -11.47
CA ASP A 334 1.72 -11.80 -10.89
C ASP A 334 1.05 -12.14 -9.54
N MET A 335 1.14 -13.38 -9.07
CA MET A 335 0.78 -13.71 -7.71
C MET A 335 1.83 -13.24 -6.68
N THR A 336 3.13 -13.26 -7.03
CA THR A 336 4.23 -12.86 -6.13
C THR A 336 4.54 -11.38 -6.28
N ALA A 337 4.77 -10.69 -5.17
CA ALA A 337 5.17 -9.29 -5.18
C ALA A 337 6.67 -9.19 -5.46
N MET A 338 7.11 -8.21 -6.26
CA MET A 338 8.54 -7.92 -6.36
C MET A 338 9.08 -7.54 -4.98
N GLY A 339 10.27 -8.03 -4.64
CA GLY A 339 10.92 -7.79 -3.34
C GLY A 339 10.29 -8.49 -2.13
N ASP A 340 9.38 -9.45 -2.31
CA ASP A 340 8.81 -10.26 -1.21
C ASP A 340 9.75 -11.37 -0.72
N LYS A 341 11.02 -11.33 -1.14
CA LYS A 341 12.07 -12.31 -0.85
C LYS A 341 11.77 -13.71 -1.44
N THR A 342 10.69 -13.92 -2.20
CA THR A 342 10.42 -15.19 -2.90
C THR A 342 11.26 -15.30 -4.16
N ALA A 343 11.51 -16.53 -4.65
CA ALA A 343 12.31 -16.71 -5.85
C ALA A 343 11.77 -15.90 -7.05
N THR A 344 10.45 -15.94 -7.30
CA THR A 344 9.85 -15.19 -8.40
C THR A 344 9.87 -13.67 -8.16
N GLY A 345 9.58 -13.22 -6.94
CA GLY A 345 9.65 -11.82 -6.56
C GLY A 345 11.05 -11.22 -6.78
N GLU A 346 12.09 -11.96 -6.38
CA GLU A 346 13.49 -11.57 -6.55
C GLU A 346 13.92 -11.54 -8.02
N VAL A 347 13.58 -12.58 -8.82
CA VAL A 347 13.88 -12.60 -10.27
C VAL A 347 13.34 -11.34 -10.95
N LYS A 348 12.09 -10.98 -10.67
CA LYS A 348 11.45 -9.81 -11.27
C LYS A 348 12.03 -8.50 -10.73
N ALA A 349 12.25 -8.41 -9.43
CA ALA A 349 12.85 -7.24 -8.81
C ALA A 349 14.23 -6.95 -9.39
N ASN A 350 15.07 -7.97 -9.55
CA ASN A 350 16.43 -7.85 -10.09
C ASN A 350 16.44 -7.54 -11.58
N LEU A 351 15.64 -8.25 -12.39
CA LEU A 351 15.64 -8.07 -13.84
C LEU A 351 14.94 -6.79 -14.30
N LEU A 352 14.04 -6.23 -13.47
CA LEU A 352 13.35 -4.98 -13.74
C LEU A 352 13.88 -3.81 -12.89
N ARG A 353 15.02 -3.96 -12.19
CA ARG A 353 15.55 -2.90 -11.30
C ARG A 353 15.91 -1.61 -12.04
N ASP A 354 16.30 -1.69 -13.31
CA ASP A 354 16.65 -0.51 -14.12
C ASP A 354 15.42 0.13 -14.77
N TRP A 355 14.22 -0.46 -14.59
CA TRP A 355 13.00 0.14 -15.09
C TRP A 355 12.68 1.42 -14.30
N PRO A 356 12.39 2.55 -14.97
CA PRO A 356 12.01 3.76 -14.26
C PRO A 356 10.78 3.54 -13.39
N ARG A 357 10.85 3.99 -12.12
CA ARG A 357 9.80 3.74 -11.11
C ARG A 357 8.41 4.22 -11.56
N HIS A 358 8.34 5.32 -12.29
CA HIS A 358 7.10 5.88 -12.83
C HIS A 358 6.58 5.14 -14.08
N LYS A 359 7.39 4.25 -14.68
CA LYS A 359 7.02 3.40 -15.84
C LYS A 359 6.88 1.93 -15.45
N LEU A 360 6.90 1.57 -14.17
CA LEU A 360 6.70 0.20 -13.69
C LEU A 360 5.58 0.18 -12.67
N MET A 361 4.50 -0.54 -12.99
CA MET A 361 3.38 -0.80 -12.09
C MET A 361 3.25 -2.30 -11.89
N GLN A 362 3.02 -2.76 -10.66
CA GLN A 362 2.70 -4.15 -10.41
C GLN A 362 1.40 -4.30 -9.61
N ILE A 363 0.56 -5.23 -10.06
CA ILE A 363 -0.53 -5.82 -9.28
C ILE A 363 -0.15 -7.25 -8.93
N ALA A 364 0.03 -7.48 -7.63
CA ALA A 364 0.32 -8.78 -7.04
C ALA A 364 -0.95 -9.43 -6.45
N SER A 365 -0.96 -10.76 -6.34
CA SER A 365 -2.00 -11.51 -5.63
C SER A 365 -1.42 -12.57 -4.69
N PRO A 366 -0.81 -12.15 -3.56
CA PRO A 366 -0.15 -13.08 -2.64
C PRO A 366 -1.15 -14.01 -1.94
N LYS A 367 -2.44 -13.65 -1.90
CA LYS A 367 -3.54 -14.52 -1.46
C LYS A 367 -4.58 -14.67 -2.59
N PRO A 368 -5.24 -15.84 -2.74
CA PRO A 368 -6.08 -16.14 -3.91
C PRO A 368 -7.16 -15.12 -4.29
N ASN A 369 -7.72 -14.42 -3.29
CA ASN A 369 -8.81 -13.46 -3.47
C ASN A 369 -8.42 -12.03 -3.06
N GLN A 370 -7.12 -11.73 -3.04
CA GLN A 370 -6.59 -10.42 -2.66
C GLN A 370 -5.71 -9.86 -3.78
N LEU A 371 -5.94 -8.59 -4.14
CA LEU A 371 -5.07 -7.84 -5.03
C LEU A 371 -4.28 -6.83 -4.20
N SER A 372 -2.99 -6.69 -4.52
CA SER A 372 -2.09 -5.74 -3.88
C SER A 372 -1.34 -4.96 -4.94
N PHE A 373 -1.30 -3.65 -4.78
CA PHE A 373 -0.41 -2.79 -5.54
C PHE A 373 0.99 -2.88 -4.97
N VAL A 374 1.98 -3.11 -5.84
CA VAL A 374 3.38 -3.22 -5.46
C VAL A 374 4.17 -2.10 -6.13
N ARG A 375 4.96 -1.37 -5.35
CA ARG A 375 5.77 -0.25 -5.83
C ARG A 375 7.15 -0.33 -5.22
N ARG A 376 8.18 -0.08 -6.04
CA ARG A 376 9.53 0.15 -5.53
C ARG A 376 9.54 1.37 -4.61
N THR A 377 10.22 1.32 -3.48
CA THR A 377 10.40 2.45 -2.56
C THR A 377 11.61 3.31 -3.04
N PRO A 378 11.78 4.54 -2.54
CA PRO A 378 12.96 5.36 -2.85
C PRO A 378 14.28 4.67 -2.50
N GLU A 379 14.29 3.87 -1.44
CA GLU A 379 15.46 3.14 -0.92
C GLU A 379 15.84 1.93 -1.81
N GLY A 380 15.04 1.62 -2.83
CA GLY A 380 15.28 0.50 -3.75
C GLY A 380 14.52 -0.78 -3.41
N ASP A 381 13.90 -0.85 -2.23
CA ASP A 381 13.05 -1.96 -1.77
C ASP A 381 11.65 -1.94 -2.41
N TYR A 382 10.74 -2.84 -2.01
CA TYR A 382 9.38 -2.89 -2.53
C TYR A 382 8.34 -2.88 -1.41
N GLY A 383 7.38 -1.97 -1.50
CA GLY A 383 6.19 -1.91 -0.65
C GLY A 383 4.98 -2.51 -1.34
N SER A 384 4.08 -3.15 -0.57
CA SER A 384 2.79 -3.64 -1.08
C SER A 384 1.61 -3.08 -0.28
N ARG A 385 0.52 -2.73 -0.98
CA ARG A 385 -0.73 -2.25 -0.38
C ARG A 385 -1.92 -2.99 -0.96
N MET A 386 -2.80 -3.51 -0.11
CA MET A 386 -4.04 -4.15 -0.57
C MET A 386 -4.93 -3.13 -1.29
N MET A 387 -5.58 -3.56 -2.37
CA MET A 387 -6.53 -2.76 -3.14
C MET A 387 -7.77 -3.58 -3.47
N ASN A 388 -8.93 -2.92 -3.56
CA ASN A 388 -10.12 -3.53 -4.13
C ASN A 388 -10.02 -3.53 -5.68
N ALA A 389 -10.86 -4.34 -6.34
CA ALA A 389 -10.80 -4.49 -7.79
C ALA A 389 -11.12 -3.20 -8.58
N GLN A 390 -11.96 -2.30 -8.03
CA GLN A 390 -12.31 -1.05 -8.71
C GLN A 390 -11.13 -0.08 -8.72
N ASP A 391 -10.45 0.08 -7.58
CA ASP A 391 -9.28 0.94 -7.47
C ASP A 391 -8.11 0.41 -8.32
N VAL A 392 -7.94 -0.92 -8.39
CA VAL A 392 -6.93 -1.53 -9.27
C VAL A 392 -7.17 -1.15 -10.73
N ARG A 393 -8.42 -1.27 -11.23
CA ARG A 393 -8.75 -0.88 -12.61
C ARG A 393 -8.54 0.61 -12.84
N ALA A 394 -8.92 1.46 -11.88
CA ALA A 394 -8.70 2.89 -11.97
C ALA A 394 -7.19 3.24 -12.03
N SER A 395 -6.36 2.58 -11.21
CA SER A 395 -4.90 2.73 -11.24
C SER A 395 -4.30 2.26 -12.57
N ILE A 396 -4.74 1.12 -13.11
CA ILE A 396 -4.27 0.62 -14.42
C ILE A 396 -4.69 1.58 -15.54
N ALA A 397 -5.92 2.10 -15.49
CA ALA A 397 -6.42 3.08 -16.45
C ALA A 397 -5.58 4.37 -16.42
N ALA A 398 -5.31 4.91 -15.23
CA ALA A 398 -4.49 6.11 -15.06
C ALA A 398 -3.02 5.91 -15.47
N PHE A 399 -2.47 4.72 -15.26
CA PHE A 399 -1.12 4.37 -15.65
C PHE A 399 -0.95 4.20 -17.16
N ASP A 400 -2.02 3.81 -17.84
CA ASP A 400 -2.08 3.59 -19.28
C ASP A 400 -0.92 2.72 -19.82
N PRO A 401 -0.88 1.42 -19.51
CA PRO A 401 0.24 0.55 -19.89
C PRO A 401 0.43 0.43 -21.40
N GLU A 402 1.69 0.58 -21.82
CA GLU A 402 2.17 0.28 -23.18
C GLU A 402 2.51 -1.21 -23.35
N VAL A 403 2.84 -1.87 -22.24
CA VAL A 403 3.09 -3.32 -22.17
C VAL A 403 2.40 -3.92 -20.94
N ILE A 404 1.76 -5.07 -21.11
CA ILE A 404 1.26 -5.90 -20.02
C ILE A 404 2.12 -7.15 -19.94
N LEU A 405 2.78 -7.37 -18.81
CA LEU A 405 3.47 -8.60 -18.46
C LEU A 405 2.59 -9.42 -17.53
N TYR A 406 2.14 -10.60 -17.97
CA TYR A 406 1.27 -11.47 -17.20
C TYR A 406 1.92 -12.83 -16.91
N ARG A 407 1.86 -13.28 -15.66
CA ARG A 407 2.13 -14.68 -15.27
C ARG A 407 0.80 -15.44 -15.14
N PRO A 408 0.38 -16.21 -16.16
CA PRO A 408 -0.85 -16.99 -16.09
C PRO A 408 -0.71 -18.19 -15.15
N LEU A 409 -1.71 -18.39 -14.31
CA LEU A 409 -1.76 -19.39 -13.24
C LEU A 409 -3.21 -19.83 -13.02
N ALA A 410 -3.47 -21.13 -12.99
CA ALA A 410 -4.82 -21.67 -12.83
C ALA A 410 -5.42 -21.46 -11.42
N ASP A 411 -4.60 -21.22 -10.40
CA ASP A 411 -4.98 -21.22 -8.98
C ASP A 411 -5.14 -19.80 -8.38
N ARG A 412 -5.22 -18.76 -9.23
CA ARG A 412 -5.44 -17.36 -8.82
C ARG A 412 -6.60 -16.73 -9.61
N PRO A 413 -7.85 -17.16 -9.39
CA PRO A 413 -8.99 -16.72 -10.18
C PRO A 413 -9.19 -15.20 -10.15
N ALA A 414 -9.08 -14.54 -8.99
CA ALA A 414 -9.28 -13.09 -8.90
C ALA A 414 -8.26 -12.28 -9.72
N LEU A 415 -6.97 -12.68 -9.69
CA LEU A 415 -5.93 -12.05 -10.50
C LEU A 415 -6.12 -12.37 -11.98
N HIS A 416 -6.45 -13.62 -12.28
CA HIS A 416 -6.62 -14.11 -13.64
C HIS A 416 -7.80 -13.42 -14.35
N ASP A 417 -8.98 -13.39 -13.73
CA ASP A 417 -10.17 -12.72 -14.26
C ASP A 417 -9.91 -11.24 -14.55
N MET A 418 -9.23 -10.56 -13.62
CA MET A 418 -8.83 -9.17 -13.80
C MET A 418 -7.81 -9.01 -14.93
N ALA A 419 -6.80 -9.88 -15.02
CA ALA A 419 -5.80 -9.84 -16.08
C ALA A 419 -6.45 -10.02 -17.45
N MET A 420 -7.35 -11.00 -17.59
CA MET A 420 -8.08 -11.27 -18.83
C MET A 420 -8.98 -10.10 -19.24
N ALA A 421 -9.62 -9.43 -18.27
CA ALA A 421 -10.42 -8.23 -18.53
C ALA A 421 -9.56 -7.07 -19.07
N GLU A 422 -8.43 -6.77 -18.43
CA GLU A 422 -7.51 -5.70 -18.86
C GLU A 422 -6.86 -6.00 -20.21
N ILE A 423 -6.45 -7.25 -20.42
CA ILE A 423 -5.90 -7.74 -21.68
C ILE A 423 -6.96 -7.58 -22.78
N SER A 424 -8.22 -7.98 -22.56
CA SER A 424 -9.30 -7.86 -23.55
C SER A 424 -9.68 -6.41 -23.85
N ALA A 425 -9.69 -5.53 -22.84
CA ALA A 425 -10.01 -4.11 -22.99
C ALA A 425 -8.94 -3.33 -23.79
N ARG A 426 -7.73 -3.88 -23.92
CA ARG A 426 -6.57 -3.22 -24.53
C ARG A 426 -5.97 -4.06 -25.67
N PRO A 427 -6.69 -4.26 -26.80
CA PRO A 427 -6.24 -5.13 -27.89
C PRO A 427 -4.90 -4.69 -28.51
N ASP A 428 -4.61 -3.39 -28.51
CA ASP A 428 -3.41 -2.81 -29.13
C ASP A 428 -2.18 -2.80 -28.19
N THR A 429 -2.38 -3.01 -26.88
CA THR A 429 -1.28 -3.07 -25.91
C THR A 429 -0.48 -4.37 -26.09
N THR A 430 0.85 -4.26 -26.08
CA THR A 430 1.72 -5.43 -26.27
C THR A 430 1.63 -6.34 -25.03
N LEU A 431 1.28 -7.61 -25.24
CA LEU A 431 1.24 -8.62 -24.19
C LEU A 431 2.57 -9.37 -24.11
N VAL A 432 3.07 -9.59 -22.90
CA VAL A 432 4.19 -10.47 -22.59
C VAL A 432 3.71 -11.49 -21.57
N THR A 433 3.97 -12.77 -21.81
CA THR A 433 3.66 -13.84 -20.86
C THR A 433 4.94 -14.39 -20.26
N TRP A 434 4.98 -14.60 -18.94
CA TRP A 434 6.15 -15.19 -18.27
C TRP A 434 5.74 -16.36 -17.38
N ILE A 435 6.16 -17.56 -17.77
CA ILE A 435 5.90 -18.79 -17.03
C ILE A 435 7.12 -19.13 -16.17
N MET A 436 6.89 -19.46 -14.90
CA MET A 436 7.95 -19.69 -13.91
C MET A 436 8.17 -21.18 -13.61
N ASP A 437 7.20 -22.03 -13.93
CA ASP A 437 7.20 -23.47 -13.65
C ASP A 437 6.24 -24.20 -14.60
N ASP A 438 6.38 -25.51 -14.75
CA ASP A 438 5.52 -26.33 -15.61
C ASP A 438 4.23 -26.78 -14.88
N TRP A 439 3.56 -25.82 -14.23
CA TRP A 439 2.23 -26.05 -13.68
C TRP A 439 1.21 -26.59 -14.70
N PRO A 440 1.28 -26.31 -16.03
CA PRO A 440 0.36 -26.92 -16.98
C PRO A 440 0.47 -28.44 -17.01
N ALA A 441 1.69 -28.99 -17.08
CA ALA A 441 1.88 -30.45 -17.05
C ALA A 441 1.44 -31.07 -15.71
N ARG A 442 1.65 -30.35 -14.59
CA ARG A 442 1.14 -30.79 -13.28
C ARG A 442 -0.39 -30.80 -13.27
N LEU A 443 -1.03 -29.74 -13.77
CA LEU A 443 -2.50 -29.66 -13.84
C LEU A 443 -3.08 -30.73 -14.77
N GLU A 444 -2.43 -31.04 -15.88
CA GLU A 444 -2.84 -32.14 -16.77
C GLU A 444 -2.83 -33.48 -16.05
N ALA A 445 -1.82 -33.73 -15.21
CA ALA A 445 -1.73 -34.96 -14.43
C ALA A 445 -2.77 -35.02 -13.28
N ASP A 446 -2.99 -33.90 -12.58
CA ASP A 446 -3.84 -33.84 -11.39
C ASP A 446 -5.34 -33.71 -11.72
N ASP A 447 -5.68 -32.92 -12.75
CA ASP A 447 -7.05 -32.61 -13.17
C ASP A 447 -7.13 -32.37 -14.69
N PRO A 448 -7.19 -33.44 -15.51
CA PRO A 448 -7.20 -33.34 -16.97
C PRO A 448 -8.37 -32.52 -17.53
N ALA A 449 -9.52 -32.53 -16.85
CA ALA A 449 -10.71 -31.81 -17.30
C ALA A 449 -10.54 -30.29 -17.13
N ARG A 450 -10.01 -29.86 -15.96
CA ARG A 450 -9.66 -28.46 -15.74
C ARG A 450 -8.50 -28.02 -16.64
N PHE A 451 -7.50 -28.89 -16.82
CA PHE A 451 -6.41 -28.64 -17.76
C PHE A 451 -6.92 -28.35 -19.17
N ALA A 452 -7.85 -29.15 -19.71
CA ALA A 452 -8.39 -28.93 -21.05
C ALA A 452 -9.02 -27.53 -21.24
N THR A 453 -9.62 -26.99 -20.17
CA THR A 453 -10.21 -25.63 -20.19
C THR A 453 -9.11 -24.56 -20.13
N VAL A 454 -8.15 -24.74 -19.22
CA VAL A 454 -7.06 -23.77 -19.00
C VAL A 454 -6.04 -23.76 -20.14
N ASP A 455 -5.75 -24.91 -20.76
CA ASP A 455 -4.81 -25.03 -21.89
C ASP A 455 -5.29 -24.25 -23.12
N ALA A 456 -6.60 -24.30 -23.42
CA ALA A 456 -7.17 -23.54 -24.53
C ALA A 456 -6.95 -22.03 -24.38
N GLU A 457 -7.16 -21.51 -23.17
CA GLU A 457 -6.93 -20.10 -22.86
C GLU A 457 -5.43 -19.76 -22.84
N LEU A 458 -4.60 -20.64 -22.28
CA LEU A 458 -3.16 -20.47 -22.23
C LEU A 458 -2.55 -20.39 -23.64
N ARG A 459 -3.02 -21.23 -24.57
CA ARG A 459 -2.67 -21.15 -26.00
C ARG A 459 -3.08 -19.82 -26.61
N GLY A 460 -4.28 -19.33 -26.29
CA GLY A 460 -4.75 -18.02 -26.73
C GLY A 460 -3.86 -16.88 -26.23
N LEU A 461 -3.47 -16.91 -24.95
CA LEU A 461 -2.53 -15.95 -24.35
C LEU A 461 -1.17 -16.00 -25.04
N PHE A 462 -0.59 -17.20 -25.24
CA PHE A 462 0.71 -17.35 -25.90
C PHE A 462 0.70 -16.88 -27.35
N ALA A 463 -0.36 -17.17 -28.09
CA ALA A 463 -0.53 -16.72 -29.46
C ALA A 463 -0.63 -15.19 -29.54
N ARG A 464 -1.33 -14.57 -28.58
CA ARG A 464 -1.47 -13.11 -28.49
C ARG A 464 -0.19 -12.39 -28.04
N SER A 465 0.62 -13.04 -27.22
CA SER A 465 1.85 -12.43 -26.69
C SER A 465 2.79 -11.97 -27.80
N GLY A 466 3.35 -10.77 -27.68
CA GLY A 466 4.49 -10.34 -28.48
C GLY A 466 5.80 -11.01 -28.04
N LEU A 467 5.88 -11.41 -26.77
CA LEU A 467 7.04 -12.07 -26.16
C LEU A 467 6.58 -13.11 -25.13
N ARG A 468 7.21 -14.29 -25.13
CA ARG A 468 6.95 -15.35 -24.16
C ARG A 468 8.24 -15.69 -23.44
N LEU A 469 8.21 -15.61 -22.12
CA LEU A 469 9.35 -15.78 -21.24
C LEU A 469 9.20 -17.06 -20.41
N THR A 470 10.32 -17.76 -20.23
CA THR A 470 10.48 -18.86 -19.27
C THR A 470 11.70 -18.60 -18.40
N ILE A 471 12.04 -19.54 -17.51
CA ILE A 471 13.18 -19.41 -16.59
C ILE A 471 14.41 -20.24 -16.97
N SER A 472 14.35 -21.07 -18.01
CA SER A 472 15.49 -21.88 -18.46
C SER A 472 15.37 -22.25 -19.94
N ASP A 473 16.51 -22.47 -20.61
CA ASP A 473 16.53 -22.86 -22.02
C ASP A 473 15.85 -24.22 -22.27
N ALA A 474 15.96 -25.14 -21.29
CA ALA A 474 15.25 -26.40 -21.31
C ALA A 474 13.73 -26.19 -21.30
N MET A 475 13.24 -25.26 -20.48
CA MET A 475 11.82 -24.90 -20.45
C MET A 475 11.38 -24.25 -21.75
N SER A 476 12.15 -23.30 -22.26
CA SER A 476 11.86 -22.63 -23.54
C SER A 476 11.74 -23.63 -24.68
N SER A 477 12.64 -24.61 -24.74
CA SER A 477 12.63 -25.66 -25.76
C SER A 477 11.39 -26.55 -25.63
N ALA A 478 11.10 -27.04 -24.42
CA ALA A 478 9.92 -27.88 -24.17
C ALA A 478 8.59 -27.14 -24.45
N PHE A 479 8.50 -25.87 -24.08
CA PHE A 479 7.30 -25.05 -24.32
C PHE A 479 7.18 -24.69 -25.80
N ALA A 480 8.29 -24.46 -26.51
CA ALA A 480 8.25 -24.23 -27.95
C ALA A 480 7.73 -25.44 -28.71
N GLU A 481 8.15 -26.65 -28.32
CA GLU A 481 7.63 -27.89 -28.87
C GLU A 481 6.14 -28.09 -28.54
N ARG A 482 5.76 -27.87 -27.27
CA ARG A 482 4.38 -28.10 -26.80
C ARG A 482 3.35 -27.12 -27.37
N TYR A 483 3.73 -25.85 -27.54
CA TYR A 483 2.82 -24.78 -27.93
C TYR A 483 3.05 -24.25 -29.35
N GLY A 484 4.12 -24.68 -30.04
CA GLY A 484 4.43 -24.28 -31.42
C GLY A 484 4.88 -22.81 -31.57
N LEU A 485 5.34 -22.19 -30.49
CA LEU A 485 5.70 -20.76 -30.43
C LEU A 485 7.07 -20.57 -29.77
N PRO A 486 7.87 -19.57 -30.16
CA PRO A 486 9.19 -19.37 -29.56
C PRO A 486 9.10 -18.75 -28.17
N PHE A 487 9.96 -19.23 -27.26
CA PHE A 487 10.12 -18.73 -25.89
C PHE A 487 11.56 -18.30 -25.62
N GLU A 488 11.76 -17.31 -24.76
CA GLU A 488 13.09 -16.85 -24.33
C GLU A 488 13.28 -17.05 -22.82
N ALA A 489 14.46 -17.54 -22.41
CA ALA A 489 14.76 -17.79 -21.01
C ALA A 489 15.39 -16.56 -20.31
N PHE A 490 14.85 -16.24 -19.13
CA PHE A 490 15.42 -15.30 -18.18
C PHE A 490 15.37 -15.85 -16.77
N ALA A 491 16.55 -16.01 -16.17
CA ALA A 491 16.74 -16.40 -14.78
C ALA A 491 17.32 -15.23 -13.97
N ASN A 492 17.41 -15.42 -12.65
CA ASN A 492 18.00 -14.43 -11.76
C ASN A 492 19.48 -14.15 -12.08
N GLY A 493 20.00 -13.04 -11.56
CA GLY A 493 21.39 -12.63 -11.69
C GLY A 493 21.97 -12.07 -10.40
N ILE A 494 23.18 -11.56 -10.50
CA ILE A 494 23.92 -10.85 -9.44
C ILE A 494 24.37 -9.47 -9.91
N ASP A 495 24.52 -8.55 -8.97
CA ASP A 495 25.23 -7.28 -9.16
C ASP A 495 26.68 -7.45 -8.74
N ALA A 496 27.62 -7.54 -9.69
CA ALA A 496 29.03 -7.83 -9.41
C ALA A 496 29.64 -6.88 -8.38
N SER A 497 29.15 -5.64 -8.27
CA SER A 497 29.66 -4.66 -7.32
C SER A 497 29.49 -5.09 -5.85
N HIS A 498 28.52 -5.96 -5.56
CA HIS A 498 28.30 -6.47 -4.21
C HIS A 498 29.22 -7.68 -3.88
N TRP A 499 29.81 -8.32 -4.88
CA TRP A 499 30.56 -9.58 -4.72
C TRP A 499 32.07 -9.36 -4.82
N THR A 500 32.65 -8.32 -4.21
CA THR A 500 34.04 -7.89 -4.51
C THR A 500 35.13 -8.65 -3.77
N ALA A 501 34.83 -9.27 -2.62
CA ALA A 501 35.83 -9.86 -1.73
C ALA A 501 35.59 -11.37 -1.49
N PRO A 502 35.91 -12.25 -2.46
CA PRO A 502 35.87 -13.69 -2.20
C PRO A 502 36.94 -14.07 -1.18
N ARG A 503 36.61 -15.03 -0.30
CA ARG A 503 37.55 -15.54 0.69
C ARG A 503 38.74 -16.24 0.01
N GLN A 504 39.92 -16.10 0.60
CA GLN A 504 41.04 -16.98 0.28
C GLN A 504 40.95 -18.27 1.12
N HIS A 505 40.77 -19.40 0.46
CA HIS A 505 40.65 -20.71 1.13
C HIS A 505 42.03 -21.19 1.61
N HIS A 506 42.13 -21.48 2.91
CA HIS A 506 43.33 -22.02 3.55
C HIS A 506 42.95 -23.20 4.44
N GLY A 507 43.85 -24.18 4.56
CA GLY A 507 43.66 -25.33 5.46
C GLY A 507 42.66 -26.38 4.97
N ARG A 508 42.63 -27.51 5.69
CA ARG A 508 41.80 -28.69 5.32
C ARG A 508 40.37 -28.65 5.89
N GLY A 509 40.09 -27.71 6.79
CA GLY A 509 38.76 -27.49 7.33
C GLY A 509 37.79 -27.04 6.23
N ILE A 510 36.54 -27.50 6.31
CA ILE A 510 35.50 -27.18 5.32
C ILE A 510 34.23 -26.71 6.03
N VAL A 511 33.83 -25.48 5.74
CA VAL A 511 32.48 -24.99 6.06
C VAL A 511 31.61 -25.04 4.81
N ILE A 512 30.62 -25.93 4.82
CA ILE A 512 29.64 -26.08 3.74
C ILE A 512 28.42 -25.25 4.09
N ARG A 513 27.96 -24.37 3.20
CA ARG A 513 26.79 -23.49 3.41
C ARG A 513 25.67 -23.78 2.41
N TYR A 514 24.44 -23.82 2.92
CA TYR A 514 23.22 -23.87 2.13
C TYR A 514 22.29 -22.72 2.53
N ALA A 515 21.76 -22.00 1.54
CA ALA A 515 20.75 -20.97 1.74
C ALA A 515 19.52 -21.26 0.88
N GLY A 516 18.36 -21.44 1.50
CA GLY A 516 17.11 -21.65 0.76
C GLY A 516 16.05 -22.43 1.51
N GLY A 517 14.96 -22.74 0.81
CA GLY A 517 13.89 -23.59 1.33
C GLY A 517 14.30 -25.07 1.34
N ILE A 518 13.88 -25.78 2.40
CA ILE A 518 14.09 -27.23 2.54
C ILE A 518 12.77 -27.96 2.25
N ALA A 519 12.38 -27.98 0.98
CA ALA A 519 11.06 -28.47 0.57
C ALA A 519 11.07 -30.00 0.35
N PRO A 520 10.06 -30.74 0.88
CA PRO A 520 9.97 -32.19 0.75
C PRO A 520 9.96 -32.71 -0.69
N ASP A 521 9.30 -31.98 -1.59
CA ASP A 521 9.09 -32.27 -3.01
C ASP A 521 10.14 -31.62 -3.93
N MET A 522 11.28 -31.19 -3.37
CA MET A 522 12.35 -30.55 -4.14
C MET A 522 13.74 -30.99 -3.72
N ASN A 523 14.12 -30.83 -2.45
CA ASN A 523 15.52 -30.94 -2.04
C ASN A 523 15.78 -31.47 -0.63
N ALA A 524 14.75 -31.62 0.22
CA ALA A 524 14.93 -31.97 1.62
C ALA A 524 15.66 -33.31 1.82
N ALA A 525 15.33 -34.33 1.02
CA ALA A 525 15.94 -35.66 1.13
C ALA A 525 17.43 -35.63 0.72
N SER A 526 17.75 -34.91 -0.36
CA SER A 526 19.14 -34.73 -0.80
C SER A 526 19.97 -33.90 0.21
N LEU A 527 19.40 -32.85 0.80
CA LEU A 527 20.07 -32.09 1.86
C LEU A 527 20.32 -32.94 3.11
N GLN A 528 19.34 -33.77 3.52
CA GLN A 528 19.53 -34.71 4.62
C GLN A 528 20.65 -35.72 4.31
N ARG A 529 20.73 -36.23 3.08
CA ARG A 529 21.79 -37.15 2.65
C ARG A 529 23.18 -36.50 2.75
N ILE A 530 23.29 -35.24 2.33
CA ILE A 530 24.53 -34.45 2.46
C ILE A 530 24.88 -34.26 3.94
N ALA A 531 23.91 -33.87 4.78
CA ALA A 531 24.11 -33.67 6.21
C ALA A 531 24.60 -34.95 6.92
N ARG A 532 23.98 -36.11 6.62
CA ARG A 532 24.42 -37.41 7.13
C ARG A 532 25.83 -37.80 6.66
N THR A 533 26.17 -37.44 5.42
CA THR A 533 27.51 -37.67 4.88
C THR A 533 28.55 -36.79 5.60
N VAL A 534 28.23 -35.51 5.84
CA VAL A 534 29.06 -34.59 6.62
C VAL A 534 29.29 -35.12 8.04
N GLU A 535 28.23 -35.56 8.71
CA GLU A 535 28.32 -36.18 10.05
C GLU A 535 29.23 -37.42 10.06
N ALA A 536 29.11 -38.30 9.06
CA ALA A 536 29.96 -39.48 8.95
C ALA A 536 31.44 -39.11 8.72
N ARG A 537 31.72 -38.10 7.89
CA ARG A 537 33.08 -37.59 7.63
C ARG A 537 33.69 -36.92 8.86
N ALA A 538 32.90 -36.14 9.59
CA ALA A 538 33.33 -35.53 10.85
C ALA A 538 33.69 -36.60 11.89
N LYS A 539 32.87 -37.66 12.03
CA LYS A 539 33.17 -38.82 12.89
C LYS A 539 34.42 -39.58 12.44
N ALA A 540 34.73 -39.59 11.15
CA ALA A 540 35.96 -40.15 10.60
C ALA A 540 37.19 -39.22 10.77
N GLY A 541 37.06 -38.09 11.47
CA GLY A 541 38.15 -37.18 11.82
C GLY A 541 38.41 -36.06 10.81
N GLN A 542 37.54 -35.85 9.81
CA GLN A 542 37.64 -34.70 8.92
C GLN A 542 37.04 -33.44 9.59
N ASP A 543 37.74 -32.32 9.54
CA ASP A 543 37.19 -31.02 9.96
C ASP A 543 36.20 -30.51 8.91
N VAL A 544 34.93 -30.88 9.05
CA VAL A 544 33.85 -30.50 8.12
C VAL A 544 32.56 -30.24 8.89
N ARG A 545 31.85 -29.18 8.51
CA ARG A 545 30.52 -28.87 9.02
C ARG A 545 29.59 -28.33 7.94
N LEU A 546 28.29 -28.49 8.16
CA LEU A 546 27.22 -27.96 7.32
C LEU A 546 26.43 -26.89 8.07
N GLU A 547 26.25 -25.72 7.46
CA GLU A 547 25.45 -24.61 7.97
C GLU A 547 24.28 -24.36 7.01
N ILE A 548 23.05 -24.55 7.50
CA ILE A 548 21.79 -24.38 6.77
C ILE A 548 21.14 -23.08 7.23
N SER A 549 20.92 -22.15 6.31
CA SER A 549 20.09 -20.96 6.54
C SER A 549 18.78 -21.10 5.76
N THR A 550 17.66 -21.08 6.49
CA THR A 550 16.32 -21.28 5.93
C THR A 550 15.27 -20.42 6.62
N ARG A 551 14.03 -20.38 6.11
CA ARG A 551 12.93 -19.63 6.76
C ARG A 551 12.26 -20.46 7.85
N GLU A 552 11.63 -19.79 8.81
CA GLU A 552 10.92 -20.44 9.93
C GLU A 552 9.89 -21.48 9.46
N HIS A 553 9.14 -21.18 8.40
CA HIS A 553 8.19 -22.13 7.81
C HIS A 553 8.87 -23.44 7.39
N TRP A 554 10.00 -23.36 6.69
CA TRP A 554 10.72 -24.53 6.20
C TRP A 554 11.42 -25.29 7.34
N ALA A 555 11.94 -24.57 8.35
CA ALA A 555 12.45 -25.18 9.57
C ALA A 555 11.38 -26.01 10.29
N LYS A 556 10.12 -25.52 10.34
CA LYS A 556 8.99 -26.28 10.89
C LYS A 556 8.65 -27.52 10.06
N VAL A 557 8.68 -27.42 8.73
CA VAL A 557 8.31 -28.52 7.81
C VAL A 557 9.34 -29.63 7.77
N SER A 558 10.64 -29.29 7.70
CA SER A 558 11.71 -30.27 7.43
C SER A 558 12.93 -30.15 8.35
N GLY A 559 12.93 -29.27 9.35
CA GLY A 559 14.05 -29.12 10.28
C GLY A 559 14.37 -30.38 11.08
N HIS A 560 13.34 -31.15 11.44
CA HIS A 560 13.46 -32.43 12.15
C HIS A 560 14.33 -33.47 11.40
N LEU A 561 14.55 -33.31 10.08
CA LEU A 561 15.41 -34.19 9.30
C LEU A 561 16.87 -34.12 9.71
N PHE A 562 17.28 -33.05 10.39
CA PHE A 562 18.66 -32.78 10.80
C PHE A 562 18.89 -33.05 12.30
N ASP A 563 17.89 -33.50 13.03
CA ASP A 563 18.00 -33.81 14.46
C ASP A 563 19.05 -34.90 14.71
N GLY A 564 19.90 -34.68 15.72
CA GLY A 564 20.97 -35.62 16.09
C GLY A 564 22.22 -35.57 15.19
N LEU A 565 22.29 -34.65 14.23
CA LEU A 565 23.49 -34.39 13.43
C LEU A 565 24.30 -33.25 14.07
N HIS A 566 25.39 -33.57 14.76
CA HIS A 566 26.20 -32.59 15.51
C HIS A 566 27.06 -31.70 14.62
N SER A 567 27.41 -32.17 13.42
CA SER A 567 28.17 -31.39 12.43
C SER A 567 27.28 -30.59 11.47
N THR A 568 25.98 -30.51 11.75
CA THR A 568 25.03 -29.70 10.97
C THR A 568 24.34 -28.67 11.88
N SER A 569 24.33 -27.41 11.48
CA SER A 569 23.56 -26.36 12.14
C SER A 569 22.47 -25.84 11.22
N LEU A 570 21.31 -25.51 11.79
CA LEU A 570 20.19 -24.90 11.09
C LEU A 570 19.83 -23.60 11.81
N ASN A 571 19.77 -22.50 11.06
CA ASN A 571 19.34 -21.20 11.58
C ASN A 571 18.25 -20.57 10.71
N THR A 572 17.40 -19.78 11.37
CA THR A 572 16.30 -19.01 10.75
C THR A 572 16.50 -17.51 10.88
N GLU A 573 17.74 -17.08 11.13
CA GLU A 573 18.10 -15.67 11.28
C GLU A 573 17.91 -14.93 9.96
N GLU A 574 17.16 -13.83 10.01
CA GLU A 574 17.13 -12.88 8.91
C GLU A 574 18.42 -12.07 8.90
N ARG A 575 19.14 -12.10 7.78
CA ARG A 575 20.37 -11.34 7.57
C ARG A 575 20.09 -10.14 6.67
N SER A 576 20.80 -9.04 6.92
CA SER A 576 20.90 -7.97 5.94
C SER A 576 21.51 -8.53 4.64
N GLN A 577 21.32 -7.84 3.52
CA GLN A 577 21.88 -8.27 2.24
C GLN A 577 23.41 -8.36 2.31
N GLU A 578 24.06 -7.38 2.94
CA GLU A 578 25.53 -7.35 3.12
C GLU A 578 26.02 -8.50 3.99
N ASP A 579 25.35 -8.77 5.12
CA ASP A 579 25.71 -9.88 6.00
C ASP A 579 25.48 -11.24 5.33
N TYR A 580 24.42 -11.37 4.52
CA TYR A 580 24.15 -12.57 3.74
C TYR A 580 25.24 -12.83 2.69
N ILE A 581 25.65 -11.80 1.94
CA ILE A 581 26.70 -11.91 0.94
C ILE A 581 28.03 -12.25 1.61
N ARG A 582 28.39 -11.55 2.70
CA ARG A 582 29.59 -11.86 3.49
C ARG A 582 29.56 -13.31 4.00
N TRP A 583 28.44 -13.76 4.55
CA TRP A 583 28.25 -15.13 5.00
C TRP A 583 28.38 -16.13 3.84
N LEU A 584 27.90 -15.84 2.63
CA LEU A 584 28.08 -16.76 1.51
C LEU A 584 29.55 -16.79 1.03
N CYS A 585 30.21 -15.64 0.93
CA CYS A 585 31.62 -15.51 0.52
C CYS A 585 32.61 -16.14 1.52
N GLU A 586 32.23 -16.24 2.80
CA GLU A 586 33.04 -16.88 3.84
C GLU A 586 32.99 -18.42 3.82
N ALA A 587 32.05 -19.01 3.08
CA ALA A 587 31.92 -20.46 2.92
C ALA A 587 33.17 -21.05 2.24
N ASP A 588 33.53 -22.29 2.56
CA ASP A 588 34.47 -23.06 1.72
C ASP A 588 33.77 -23.70 0.53
N VAL A 589 32.53 -24.14 0.77
CA VAL A 589 31.70 -24.82 -0.21
C VAL A 589 30.26 -24.31 -0.09
N VAL A 590 29.60 -24.07 -1.22
CA VAL A 590 28.18 -23.76 -1.29
C VAL A 590 27.40 -24.88 -1.99
N LEU A 591 26.14 -25.08 -1.57
CA LEU A 591 25.34 -26.23 -1.98
C LEU A 591 24.20 -25.89 -2.94
N ILE A 592 24.07 -26.70 -4.00
CA ILE A 592 22.86 -26.83 -4.82
C ILE A 592 22.40 -28.29 -4.73
N ALA A 593 21.17 -28.53 -4.30
CA ALA A 593 20.66 -29.89 -4.08
C ALA A 593 19.24 -30.08 -4.61
N TYR A 594 18.98 -31.25 -5.19
CA TYR A 594 17.67 -31.70 -5.66
C TYR A 594 17.47 -33.19 -5.35
N ASN A 595 16.24 -33.57 -5.02
CA ASN A 595 15.86 -34.94 -4.73
C ASN A 595 15.91 -35.83 -5.97
N PHE A 596 16.05 -37.14 -5.74
CA PHE A 596 16.11 -38.16 -6.79
C PHE A 596 14.76 -38.86 -7.03
N ASP A 597 13.73 -38.59 -6.24
CA ASP A 597 12.42 -39.19 -6.46
C ASP A 597 11.73 -38.59 -7.70
N ALA A 598 10.92 -39.41 -8.38
CA ALA A 598 10.27 -39.02 -9.63
C ALA A 598 9.29 -37.84 -9.48
N GLY A 599 8.70 -37.66 -8.30
CA GLY A 599 7.77 -36.56 -8.02
C GLY A 599 8.51 -35.22 -8.03
N SER A 600 9.58 -35.13 -7.23
CA SER A 600 10.45 -33.95 -7.19
C SER A 600 11.06 -33.66 -8.56
N GLN A 601 11.55 -34.69 -9.26
CA GLN A 601 12.13 -34.52 -10.60
C GLN A 601 11.12 -33.91 -11.58
N ARG A 602 9.88 -34.42 -11.62
CA ARG A 602 8.83 -33.88 -12.48
C ARG A 602 8.51 -32.43 -12.15
N TYR A 603 8.48 -32.09 -10.86
CA TYR A 603 8.18 -30.73 -10.40
C TYR A 603 9.29 -29.74 -10.77
N VAL A 604 10.55 -30.11 -10.60
CA VAL A 604 11.71 -29.20 -10.74
C VAL A 604 12.51 -29.36 -12.03
N GLN A 605 12.04 -30.20 -12.95
CA GLN A 605 12.73 -30.55 -14.20
C GLN A 605 13.30 -29.33 -14.94
N TYR A 606 12.48 -28.28 -15.06
CA TYR A 606 12.82 -27.07 -15.78
C TYR A 606 13.30 -25.92 -14.90
N SER A 607 13.36 -26.11 -13.58
CA SER A 607 13.70 -25.06 -12.63
C SER A 607 15.17 -24.66 -12.76
N MET A 608 15.39 -23.35 -12.85
CA MET A 608 16.69 -22.73 -12.65
C MET A 608 16.78 -22.24 -11.20
N ALA A 609 17.72 -22.78 -10.42
CA ALA A 609 17.86 -22.42 -9.00
C ALA A 609 18.11 -20.92 -8.85
N ASN A 610 17.21 -20.23 -8.14
CA ASN A 610 17.30 -18.77 -7.93
C ASN A 610 18.61 -18.33 -7.25
N LYS A 611 19.19 -19.22 -6.43
CA LYS A 611 20.44 -19.02 -5.69
C LYS A 611 21.69 -19.43 -6.46
N LEU A 612 21.57 -20.05 -7.63
CA LEU A 612 22.72 -20.45 -8.44
C LEU A 612 23.67 -19.27 -8.75
N PRO A 613 23.19 -18.10 -9.22
CA PRO A 613 24.06 -16.96 -9.49
C PRO A 613 24.90 -16.53 -8.28
N GLU A 614 24.26 -16.45 -7.12
CA GLU A 614 24.87 -16.05 -5.84
C GLU A 614 25.90 -17.09 -5.36
N CYS A 615 25.55 -18.38 -5.46
CA CYS A 615 26.48 -19.48 -5.16
C CYS A 615 27.73 -19.41 -6.05
N LEU A 616 27.57 -19.19 -7.36
CA LEU A 616 28.69 -19.06 -8.28
C LEU A 616 29.52 -17.80 -7.98
N ALA A 617 28.88 -16.66 -7.66
CA ALA A 617 29.55 -15.39 -7.40
C ALA A 617 30.37 -15.36 -6.10
N SER A 618 29.97 -16.14 -5.09
CA SER A 618 30.59 -16.19 -3.76
C SER A 618 32.10 -16.46 -3.76
N GLY A 619 32.61 -17.12 -4.80
CA GLY A 619 34.00 -17.59 -4.88
C GLY A 619 34.27 -18.89 -4.12
N ALA A 620 33.28 -19.42 -3.39
CA ALA A 620 33.35 -20.76 -2.80
C ALA A 620 33.21 -21.85 -3.88
N ALA A 621 33.72 -23.05 -3.59
CA ALA A 621 33.49 -24.19 -4.47
C ALA A 621 32.02 -24.61 -4.44
N VAL A 622 31.44 -24.95 -5.59
CA VAL A 622 30.04 -25.42 -5.65
C VAL A 622 30.00 -26.94 -5.59
N LEU A 623 29.30 -27.49 -4.60
CA LEU A 623 28.93 -28.90 -4.55
C LEU A 623 27.46 -29.03 -4.99
N ALA A 624 27.25 -29.74 -6.09
CA ALA A 624 25.93 -29.97 -6.67
C ALA A 624 25.51 -31.42 -6.47
N HIS A 625 24.32 -31.66 -5.92
CA HIS A 625 23.81 -33.00 -5.70
C HIS A 625 22.37 -33.15 -6.19
N GLY A 626 22.16 -33.88 -7.28
CA GLY A 626 20.84 -34.09 -7.84
C GLY A 626 20.91 -34.81 -9.18
N PRO A 627 19.81 -35.40 -9.66
CA PRO A 627 19.83 -36.20 -10.88
C PRO A 627 20.07 -35.37 -12.15
N ARG A 628 20.69 -36.00 -13.16
CA ARG A 628 20.72 -35.49 -14.54
C ARG A 628 19.29 -35.35 -15.09
N GLY A 629 19.10 -34.45 -16.05
CA GLY A 629 17.78 -34.15 -16.62
C GLY A 629 17.05 -33.00 -15.92
N LEU A 630 17.60 -32.47 -14.83
CA LEU A 630 17.15 -31.23 -14.20
C LEU A 630 17.95 -30.05 -14.76
N ALA A 631 17.27 -29.00 -15.23
CA ALA A 631 17.91 -27.87 -15.91
C ALA A 631 19.08 -27.25 -15.14
N THR A 632 18.96 -27.10 -13.81
CA THR A 632 20.05 -26.58 -12.96
C THR A 632 21.25 -27.53 -12.89
N ILE A 633 21.01 -28.83 -12.74
CA ILE A 633 22.07 -29.85 -12.62
C ILE A 633 22.77 -30.06 -13.97
N ASP A 634 22.00 -30.09 -15.05
CA ASP A 634 22.51 -30.18 -16.41
C ASP A 634 23.40 -28.98 -16.73
N ARG A 635 22.92 -27.77 -16.39
CA ARG A 635 23.72 -26.54 -16.55
C ARG A 635 25.05 -26.60 -15.80
N LEU A 636 25.05 -27.06 -14.55
CA LEU A 636 26.26 -27.14 -13.74
C LEU A 636 27.28 -28.16 -14.28
N ALA A 637 26.83 -29.27 -14.87
CA ALA A 637 27.73 -30.20 -15.54
C ALA A 637 28.31 -29.63 -16.82
N ASP A 638 27.48 -28.99 -17.66
CA ASP A 638 27.91 -28.44 -18.94
C ASP A 638 28.97 -27.35 -18.74
N LEU A 639 28.84 -26.57 -17.67
CA LEU A 639 29.82 -25.56 -17.28
C LEU A 639 31.10 -26.17 -16.69
N GLY A 640 31.04 -27.37 -16.11
CA GLY A 640 32.20 -28.02 -15.47
C GLY A 640 32.73 -27.35 -14.20
N VAL A 641 31.99 -26.37 -13.65
CA VAL A 641 32.45 -25.51 -12.55
C VAL A 641 32.12 -26.03 -11.14
N ALA A 642 31.25 -27.04 -11.03
CA ALA A 642 30.89 -27.65 -9.75
C ALA A 642 31.59 -29.02 -9.55
N ASP A 643 31.65 -29.47 -8.30
CA ASP A 643 31.75 -30.90 -7.97
C ASP A 643 30.33 -31.48 -8.01
N LEU A 644 30.02 -32.17 -9.10
CA LEU A 644 28.70 -32.76 -9.31
C LEU A 644 28.65 -34.19 -8.77
N VAL A 645 27.59 -34.49 -8.03
CA VAL A 645 27.20 -35.83 -7.59
C VAL A 645 25.78 -36.09 -8.06
N ASP A 646 25.68 -36.71 -9.23
CA ASP A 646 24.43 -36.96 -9.96
C ASP A 646 23.82 -38.35 -9.72
N THR A 647 24.33 -39.05 -8.71
CA THR A 647 23.81 -40.34 -8.25
C THR A 647 23.36 -40.23 -6.81
N GLU A 648 22.39 -41.04 -6.41
CA GLU A 648 21.90 -41.11 -5.03
C GLU A 648 22.85 -41.89 -4.10
N SER A 649 24.16 -41.68 -4.24
CA SER A 649 25.20 -42.44 -3.55
C SER A 649 25.87 -41.62 -2.45
N ALA A 650 25.80 -42.14 -1.22
CA ALA A 650 26.51 -41.57 -0.07
C ALA A 650 28.04 -41.65 -0.24
N ASP A 651 28.54 -42.72 -0.89
CA ASP A 651 29.97 -42.90 -1.15
C ASP A 651 30.48 -41.89 -2.20
N ALA A 652 29.66 -41.59 -3.21
CA ALA A 652 29.97 -40.56 -4.20
C ALA A 652 30.01 -39.17 -3.56
N LEU A 653 29.04 -38.86 -2.68
CA LEU A 653 29.04 -37.63 -1.88
C LEU A 653 30.27 -37.54 -0.97
N ALA A 654 30.60 -38.62 -0.25
CA ALA A 654 31.77 -38.68 0.63
C ALA A 654 33.07 -38.45 -0.17
N SER A 655 33.16 -39.03 -1.37
CA SER A 655 34.29 -38.83 -2.27
C SER A 655 34.38 -37.39 -2.77
N ALA A 656 33.26 -36.75 -3.10
CA ALA A 656 33.23 -35.34 -3.49
C ALA A 656 33.65 -34.42 -2.33
N ILE A 657 33.12 -34.62 -1.13
CA ILE A 657 33.50 -33.86 0.07
C ILE A 657 34.98 -34.08 0.42
N ALA A 658 35.52 -35.28 0.18
CA ALA A 658 36.94 -35.57 0.37
C ALA A 658 37.82 -34.82 -0.64
N ARG A 659 37.44 -34.73 -1.92
CA ARG A 659 38.16 -33.91 -2.91
C ARG A 659 38.14 -32.44 -2.53
N LEU A 660 36.99 -31.96 -2.05
CA LEU A 660 36.82 -30.59 -1.56
C LEU A 660 37.65 -30.30 -0.29
N ALA A 661 38.32 -31.27 0.33
CA ALA A 661 39.28 -31.00 1.41
C ALA A 661 40.60 -30.38 0.90
N ASP A 662 40.92 -30.55 -0.39
CA ASP A 662 42.08 -29.92 -1.03
C ASP A 662 41.81 -28.42 -1.30
N PRO A 663 42.58 -27.49 -0.67
CA PRO A 663 42.42 -26.06 -0.90
C PRO A 663 42.68 -25.62 -2.34
N GLU A 664 43.55 -26.33 -3.08
CA GLU A 664 43.82 -25.98 -4.48
C GLU A 664 42.62 -26.31 -5.37
N HIS A 665 42.04 -27.50 -5.18
CA HIS A 665 40.81 -27.89 -5.86
C HIS A 665 39.66 -26.92 -5.58
N ARG A 666 39.46 -26.51 -4.31
CA ARG A 666 38.42 -25.50 -3.95
C ARG A 666 38.67 -24.16 -4.63
N ARG A 667 39.90 -23.64 -4.59
CA ARG A 667 40.26 -22.38 -5.26
C ARG A 667 40.03 -22.44 -6.75
N THR A 668 40.40 -23.54 -7.40
CA THR A 668 40.21 -23.72 -8.85
C THR A 668 38.72 -23.74 -9.20
N LYS A 669 37.92 -24.53 -8.50
CA LYS A 669 36.47 -24.62 -8.73
C LYS A 669 35.75 -23.32 -8.42
N GLY A 670 36.06 -22.68 -7.29
CA GLY A 670 35.50 -21.40 -6.89
C GLY A 670 35.82 -20.26 -7.86
N ALA A 671 37.07 -20.18 -8.34
CA ALA A 671 37.46 -19.19 -9.36
C ALA A 671 36.74 -19.41 -10.69
N ALA A 672 36.61 -20.67 -11.15
CA ALA A 672 35.90 -21.00 -12.37
C ALA A 672 34.40 -20.69 -12.27
N ALA A 673 33.76 -21.05 -11.16
CA ALA A 673 32.36 -20.73 -10.86
C ALA A 673 32.11 -19.21 -10.88
N ARG A 674 32.99 -18.46 -10.21
CA ARG A 674 32.90 -17.00 -10.16
C ARG A 674 33.09 -16.34 -11.52
N ALA A 675 34.00 -16.83 -12.35
CA ALA A 675 34.16 -16.33 -13.71
C ALA A 675 32.89 -16.53 -14.55
N VAL A 676 32.17 -17.64 -14.36
CA VAL A 676 30.85 -17.85 -14.99
C VAL A 676 29.80 -16.88 -14.45
N ALA A 677 29.75 -16.66 -13.14
CA ALA A 677 28.83 -15.69 -12.54
C ALA A 677 28.96 -14.30 -13.18
N LEU A 678 30.18 -13.77 -13.20
CA LEU A 678 30.49 -12.42 -13.70
C LEU A 678 30.31 -12.27 -15.21
N SER A 679 30.36 -13.36 -15.98
CA SER A 679 30.21 -13.32 -17.45
C SER A 679 28.81 -13.60 -17.94
N GLN A 680 28.02 -14.41 -17.22
CA GLN A 680 26.72 -14.91 -17.71
C GLN A 680 25.53 -14.49 -16.84
N PHE A 681 25.75 -14.18 -15.57
CA PHE A 681 24.70 -13.86 -14.61
C PHE A 681 24.71 -12.41 -14.13
N GLU A 682 25.50 -11.55 -14.76
CA GLU A 682 25.60 -10.15 -14.38
C GLU A 682 24.32 -9.38 -14.74
N LEU A 683 23.71 -8.73 -13.75
CA LEU A 683 22.42 -8.06 -13.90
C LEU A 683 22.46 -6.96 -14.95
N THR A 684 23.53 -6.16 -15.04
CA THR A 684 23.66 -5.13 -16.07
C THR A 684 23.45 -5.69 -17.48
N GLY A 685 24.03 -6.86 -17.77
CA GLY A 685 23.87 -7.54 -19.06
C GLY A 685 22.47 -8.13 -19.24
N LEU A 686 21.95 -8.79 -18.21
CA LEU A 686 20.61 -9.40 -18.23
C LEU A 686 19.50 -8.36 -18.39
N ASN A 687 19.58 -7.22 -17.69
CA ASN A 687 18.63 -6.12 -17.75
C ASN A 687 18.63 -5.48 -19.15
N THR A 688 19.83 -5.26 -19.71
CA THR A 688 19.98 -4.77 -21.09
C THR A 688 19.33 -5.72 -22.10
N ARG A 689 19.54 -7.04 -21.95
CA ARG A 689 18.95 -8.07 -22.82
C ARG A 689 17.43 -8.10 -22.67
N LEU A 690 16.91 -8.05 -21.44
CA LEU A 690 15.46 -8.04 -21.19
C LEU A 690 14.81 -6.79 -21.78
N ALA A 691 15.36 -5.60 -21.51
CA ALA A 691 14.85 -4.34 -22.07
C ALA A 691 14.84 -4.36 -23.60
N LYS A 692 15.87 -4.96 -24.23
CA LYS A 692 15.92 -5.16 -25.69
C LYS A 692 14.82 -6.11 -26.18
N ALA A 693 14.54 -7.21 -25.48
CA ALA A 693 13.47 -8.13 -25.81
C ALA A 693 12.10 -7.44 -25.77
N PHE A 694 11.84 -6.64 -24.73
CA PHE A 694 10.61 -5.83 -24.62
C PHE A 694 10.48 -4.81 -25.74
N ARG A 695 11.53 -4.04 -26.06
CA ARG A 695 11.52 -3.10 -27.18
C ARG A 695 11.26 -3.78 -28.52
N SER A 696 11.84 -4.96 -28.72
CA SER A 696 11.63 -5.75 -29.95
C SER A 696 10.19 -6.24 -30.06
N ALA A 697 9.59 -6.67 -28.95
CA ALA A 697 8.19 -7.07 -28.90
C ALA A 697 7.23 -5.92 -29.27
N ILE A 698 7.51 -4.71 -28.78
CA ILE A 698 6.73 -3.50 -29.11
C ILE A 698 6.85 -3.12 -30.59
N ALA A 699 8.06 -3.16 -31.14
CA ALA A 699 8.33 -2.74 -32.52
C ALA A 699 7.77 -3.72 -33.57
N ALA A 700 7.45 -4.96 -33.19
CA ALA A 700 6.92 -5.96 -34.11
C ALA A 700 5.52 -5.53 -34.63
N PRO A 701 5.32 -5.42 -35.97
CA PRO A 701 4.07 -4.93 -36.55
C PRO A 701 2.88 -5.83 -36.18
N ALA A 702 1.74 -5.20 -35.90
CA ALA A 702 0.50 -5.87 -35.47
C ALA A 702 0.04 -7.00 -36.42
N VAL A 703 0.37 -6.91 -37.71
CA VAL A 703 0.01 -7.89 -38.75
C VAL A 703 0.77 -9.22 -38.62
N ALA A 704 1.95 -9.22 -38.00
CA ALA A 704 2.68 -10.47 -37.70
C ALA A 704 2.14 -11.19 -36.45
N ARG A 705 1.29 -10.52 -35.64
CA ARG A 705 0.75 -11.04 -34.37
C ARG A 705 -0.50 -11.92 -34.55
N THR A 706 -1.00 -12.05 -35.78
CA THR A 706 -2.21 -12.82 -36.11
C THR A 706 -1.99 -13.95 -37.13
N GLN A 707 -0.79 -14.11 -37.69
CA GLN A 707 -0.50 -15.13 -38.72
C GLN A 707 0.18 -16.41 -38.19
N ALA A 708 0.03 -16.72 -36.90
CA ALA A 708 0.47 -18.00 -36.33
C ALA A 708 -0.65 -18.71 -35.56
N ALA A 709 -1.90 -18.56 -35.99
CA ALA A 709 -2.95 -19.53 -35.67
C ALA A 709 -3.14 -20.41 -36.92
N PRO A 710 -2.66 -21.67 -36.94
CA PRO A 710 -3.31 -22.64 -37.79
C PRO A 710 -4.75 -22.75 -37.27
N ALA A 711 -5.70 -22.76 -38.20
CA ALA A 711 -7.08 -23.11 -37.90
C ALA A 711 -7.10 -24.37 -37.03
N ALA A 712 -7.99 -24.42 -36.05
CA ALA A 712 -8.34 -25.64 -35.35
C ALA A 712 -8.86 -26.65 -36.39
N ASP A 713 -7.95 -27.42 -36.97
CA ASP A 713 -8.28 -28.52 -37.85
C ASP A 713 -8.40 -29.78 -36.98
N ALA A 714 -9.60 -30.33 -37.01
CA ALA A 714 -9.94 -31.59 -36.39
C ALA A 714 -9.28 -32.70 -37.19
N ASP A 715 -8.01 -32.99 -36.96
CA ASP A 715 -7.41 -34.24 -37.40
C ASP A 715 -6.19 -34.61 -36.54
N ARG A 716 -6.42 -35.45 -35.53
CA ARG A 716 -5.33 -36.22 -34.88
C ARG A 716 -5.12 -37.47 -35.72
N PRO A 717 -3.89 -37.78 -36.17
CA PRO A 717 -3.64 -39.05 -36.82
C PRO A 717 -3.70 -40.17 -35.78
N ASP A 718 -4.63 -41.09 -36.00
CA ASP A 718 -4.77 -42.36 -35.31
C ASP A 718 -3.43 -43.13 -35.23
N ARG A 719 -3.16 -43.72 -34.06
CA ARG A 719 -2.36 -44.95 -33.93
C ARG A 719 -3.00 -45.90 -32.92
N PRO A 720 -2.87 -47.23 -33.14
CA PRO A 720 -3.95 -48.17 -32.90
C PRO A 720 -3.80 -49.02 -31.63
N VAL A 721 -4.96 -49.28 -31.01
CA VAL A 721 -5.49 -50.53 -30.41
C VAL A 721 -4.51 -51.57 -29.87
N THR A 722 -4.70 -51.97 -28.60
CA THR A 722 -4.82 -53.40 -28.25
C THR A 722 -5.94 -53.67 -27.25
N ASP A 723 -6.79 -54.59 -27.69
CA ASP A 723 -8.04 -55.15 -27.19
C ASP A 723 -7.93 -55.97 -25.89
N ALA A 724 -8.98 -55.94 -25.06
CA ALA A 724 -9.45 -57.06 -24.24
C ALA A 724 -10.84 -56.74 -23.64
N GLY A 725 -11.91 -57.33 -24.19
CA GLY A 725 -13.28 -57.28 -23.64
C GLY A 725 -13.53 -58.32 -22.53
N PRO A 726 -14.76 -58.82 -22.32
CA PRO A 726 -16.08 -58.19 -22.45
C PRO A 726 -16.93 -58.36 -21.15
N THR A 727 -17.69 -57.36 -20.72
CA THR A 727 -18.79 -57.61 -19.76
C THR A 727 -19.97 -56.65 -19.95
N GLN A 728 -21.05 -57.26 -20.47
CA GLN A 728 -22.47 -57.12 -20.14
C GLN A 728 -23.13 -55.73 -20.08
N SER A 729 -24.17 -55.65 -20.91
CA SER A 729 -25.17 -54.60 -21.09
C SER A 729 -26.03 -54.31 -19.86
N GLU A 730 -26.15 -53.04 -19.50
CA GLU A 730 -27.31 -52.43 -18.83
C GLU A 730 -27.49 -50.97 -19.33
N PRO A 731 -28.70 -50.38 -19.23
CA PRO A 731 -29.23 -49.44 -20.21
C PRO A 731 -28.66 -48.02 -20.09
N ALA A 732 -28.73 -47.28 -21.20
CA ALA A 732 -28.29 -45.89 -21.33
C ALA A 732 -28.78 -45.00 -20.18
N ILE A 733 -27.85 -44.63 -19.28
CA ILE A 733 -28.03 -43.51 -18.35
C ILE A 733 -27.62 -42.26 -19.12
N GLY A 734 -28.64 -41.53 -19.59
CA GLY A 734 -28.46 -40.21 -20.17
C GLY A 734 -27.70 -39.29 -19.21
N ARG A 735 -26.91 -38.38 -19.80
CA ARG A 735 -26.26 -37.24 -19.16
C ARG A 735 -27.03 -36.75 -17.92
N PRO A 736 -26.39 -36.47 -16.77
CA PRO A 736 -26.99 -35.54 -15.83
C PRO A 736 -26.91 -34.16 -16.47
N ALA A 737 -27.94 -33.81 -17.25
CA ALA A 737 -28.32 -32.42 -17.38
C ALA A 737 -28.63 -31.94 -15.96
N VAL A 738 -27.86 -30.99 -15.44
CA VAL A 738 -28.20 -30.28 -14.21
C VAL A 738 -29.51 -29.54 -14.47
N THR A 739 -30.62 -30.22 -14.19
CA THR A 739 -31.97 -29.71 -14.34
C THR A 739 -32.29 -29.00 -13.03
N ARG A 740 -32.34 -27.66 -13.06
CA ARG A 740 -32.78 -26.86 -11.90
C ARG A 740 -34.27 -27.09 -11.69
N PHE A 741 -34.66 -27.60 -10.53
CA PHE A 741 -36.07 -27.66 -10.12
C PHE A 741 -36.51 -26.33 -9.51
N TYR A 742 -37.66 -25.81 -9.94
CA TYR A 742 -38.34 -24.68 -9.31
C TYR A 742 -39.61 -25.19 -8.63
N TRP A 743 -39.84 -24.78 -7.39
CA TRP A 743 -41.07 -25.06 -6.66
C TRP A 743 -41.85 -23.76 -6.50
N ARG A 744 -43.12 -23.77 -6.86
CA ARG A 744 -44.05 -22.66 -6.67
C ARG A 744 -45.08 -23.06 -5.61
N PRO A 745 -45.38 -22.23 -4.60
CA PRO A 745 -46.44 -22.55 -3.67
C PRO A 745 -47.81 -22.23 -4.28
N THR A 746 -48.76 -23.14 -4.17
CA THR A 746 -50.20 -22.82 -4.22
C THR A 746 -50.73 -22.60 -2.80
N PRO A 747 -51.89 -21.92 -2.64
CA PRO A 747 -52.34 -21.38 -1.36
C PRO A 747 -52.51 -22.38 -0.20
N ASP A 748 -52.53 -23.70 -0.45
CA ASP A 748 -52.86 -24.72 0.54
C ASP A 748 -51.73 -25.71 0.89
N ALA A 749 -50.47 -25.35 0.65
CA ALA A 749 -49.28 -25.97 1.29
C ALA A 749 -48.98 -27.48 1.05
N GLU A 750 -49.18 -28.00 -0.17
CA GLU A 750 -48.50 -29.23 -0.66
C GLU A 750 -47.63 -28.93 -1.89
N TYR A 751 -46.44 -29.52 -1.96
CA TYR A 751 -45.43 -29.28 -3.01
C TYR A 751 -45.49 -30.36 -4.11
N GLN A 752 -45.65 -29.99 -5.39
CA GLN A 752 -45.33 -30.84 -6.56
C GLN A 752 -44.39 -30.13 -7.59
N PRO A 753 -43.50 -30.87 -8.29
CA PRO A 753 -42.48 -30.28 -9.19
C PRO A 753 -42.97 -30.09 -10.64
N VAL A 754 -42.54 -29.01 -11.33
CA VAL A 754 -42.79 -28.77 -12.77
C VAL A 754 -41.49 -28.34 -13.49
N SER A 755 -41.33 -28.74 -14.76
CA SER A 755 -40.14 -28.58 -15.61
C SER A 755 -40.18 -27.36 -16.55
N LEU A 756 -39.01 -26.91 -16.99
CA LEU A 756 -38.68 -25.61 -17.60
C LEU A 756 -38.74 -25.62 -19.15
N SER A 757 -39.88 -25.97 -19.74
CA SER A 757 -40.05 -25.87 -21.21
C SER A 757 -40.84 -24.65 -21.70
N ASP A 758 -41.45 -23.85 -20.82
CA ASP A 758 -42.55 -22.96 -21.25
C ASP A 758 -42.31 -21.44 -21.10
N VAL A 759 -41.08 -20.92 -20.94
CA VAL A 759 -40.89 -19.45 -20.85
C VAL A 759 -39.73 -18.95 -21.70
N THR A 760 -39.96 -18.87 -23.02
CA THR A 760 -39.23 -17.99 -23.92
C THR A 760 -40.14 -16.83 -24.35
N GLY A 761 -39.82 -15.60 -23.94
CA GLY A 761 -40.48 -14.38 -24.43
C GLY A 761 -40.09 -13.14 -23.60
N GLN A 762 -39.48 -12.14 -24.25
CA GLN A 762 -39.26 -10.81 -23.67
C GLN A 762 -40.58 -9.98 -23.65
N PRO A 763 -40.58 -8.69 -23.25
CA PRO A 763 -40.50 -8.16 -21.88
C PRO A 763 -41.68 -7.19 -21.60
N GLU A 764 -42.33 -7.17 -20.43
CA GLU A 764 -43.13 -5.99 -20.03
C GLU A 764 -43.53 -5.96 -18.55
N THR A 765 -43.32 -4.78 -17.95
CA THR A 765 -43.94 -4.18 -16.74
C THR A 765 -44.12 -4.99 -15.44
N ALA A 766 -43.42 -4.48 -14.41
CA ALA A 766 -43.84 -4.28 -13.02
C ALA A 766 -44.39 -5.45 -12.18
N GLY A 767 -43.66 -5.78 -11.11
CA GLY A 767 -44.20 -6.49 -9.94
C GLY A 767 -43.10 -6.91 -8.98
N ARG A 768 -42.99 -6.22 -7.84
CA ARG A 768 -42.19 -6.66 -6.68
C ARG A 768 -42.68 -8.04 -6.22
N ASP A 769 -41.79 -9.02 -6.08
CA ASP A 769 -41.88 -9.98 -4.96
C ASP A 769 -40.52 -10.66 -4.65
N PRO A 770 -40.23 -10.96 -3.36
CA PRO A 770 -38.96 -11.46 -2.84
C PRO A 770 -38.97 -12.98 -2.65
N GLY A 771 -37.82 -13.64 -2.82
CA GLY A 771 -37.69 -15.05 -2.43
C GLY A 771 -36.55 -15.83 -3.07
N ALA A 772 -35.31 -15.43 -2.81
CA ALA A 772 -34.15 -16.31 -2.94
C ALA A 772 -33.20 -16.03 -1.77
N PHE A 773 -32.93 -17.04 -0.95
CA PHE A 773 -32.15 -16.91 0.29
C PHE A 773 -30.65 -16.80 -0.03
N VAL A 774 -30.10 -15.60 0.16
CA VAL A 774 -28.68 -15.34 0.42
C VAL A 774 -28.64 -14.71 1.81
N LEU A 775 -27.92 -15.29 2.76
CA LEU A 775 -27.62 -14.62 4.03
C LEU A 775 -26.51 -13.59 3.75
N SER A 776 -26.90 -12.49 3.12
CA SER A 776 -26.06 -11.31 2.96
C SER A 776 -26.06 -10.53 4.26
N TYR A 777 -24.86 -10.25 4.77
CA TYR A 777 -24.65 -9.23 5.79
C TYR A 777 -25.21 -7.90 5.26
N VAL A 778 -26.26 -7.37 5.89
CA VAL A 778 -26.79 -6.04 5.57
C VAL A 778 -26.41 -5.13 6.72
N ASP A 779 -25.40 -4.29 6.47
CA ASP A 779 -25.02 -3.22 7.39
C ASP A 779 -26.20 -2.22 7.48
N PRO A 780 -26.77 -1.98 8.67
CA PRO A 780 -27.90 -1.08 8.84
C PRO A 780 -27.60 0.34 8.37
N CYS A 781 -26.35 0.79 8.46
CA CYS A 781 -25.92 2.11 7.99
C CYS A 781 -25.96 2.19 6.46
N VAL A 782 -25.60 1.12 5.76
CA VAL A 782 -25.66 1.05 4.29
C VAL A 782 -27.11 1.00 3.80
N TRP A 783 -27.95 0.20 4.46
CA TRP A 783 -29.35 0.06 4.09
C TRP A 783 -30.18 1.32 4.38
N LEU A 784 -29.92 2.03 5.49
CA LEU A 784 -30.49 3.35 5.75
C LEU A 784 -29.96 4.40 4.76
N SER A 785 -28.67 4.36 4.42
CA SER A 785 -28.07 5.27 3.42
C SER A 785 -28.74 5.11 2.04
N ASP A 786 -28.95 3.87 1.60
CA ASP A 786 -29.59 3.57 0.32
C ASP A 786 -31.09 3.91 0.32
N ALA A 787 -31.82 3.61 1.40
CA ALA A 787 -33.22 4.01 1.54
C ALA A 787 -33.39 5.53 1.55
N LEU A 788 -32.46 6.26 2.17
CA LEU A 788 -32.42 7.72 2.16
C LEU A 788 -32.05 8.28 0.78
N ARG A 789 -31.11 7.66 0.06
CA ARG A 789 -30.75 8.00 -1.33
C ARG A 789 -31.91 7.80 -2.31
N GLU A 790 -32.73 6.78 -2.09
CA GLU A 790 -33.95 6.52 -2.86
C GLU A 790 -35.13 7.44 -2.49
N GLY A 791 -34.91 8.43 -1.63
CA GLY A 791 -35.90 9.46 -1.31
C GLY A 791 -36.91 9.08 -0.21
N ARG A 792 -36.76 7.94 0.47
CA ARG A 792 -37.64 7.54 1.59
C ARG A 792 -37.34 8.36 2.85
N SER A 793 -38.33 8.77 3.65
CA SER A 793 -38.04 9.52 4.90
C SER A 793 -37.31 8.62 5.90
N ALA A 794 -36.53 9.22 6.81
CA ALA A 794 -35.79 8.47 7.84
C ALA A 794 -36.72 7.58 8.68
N ASP A 795 -37.89 8.09 9.07
CA ASP A 795 -38.89 7.32 9.82
C ASP A 795 -39.46 6.14 9.02
N THR A 796 -39.64 6.31 7.71
CA THR A 796 -40.15 5.24 6.82
C THR A 796 -39.07 4.18 6.57
N ALA A 797 -37.82 4.59 6.38
CA ALA A 797 -36.69 3.68 6.27
C ALA A 797 -36.52 2.88 7.57
N LEU A 798 -36.57 3.54 8.73
CA LEU A 798 -36.46 2.87 10.03
C LEU A 798 -37.65 1.93 10.31
N ALA A 799 -38.87 2.29 9.89
CA ALA A 799 -40.04 1.41 10.00
C ALA A 799 -39.95 0.18 9.08
N ASP A 800 -39.47 0.34 7.83
CA ASP A 800 -39.20 -0.78 6.91
C ASP A 800 -38.08 -1.67 7.45
N TRP A 801 -37.05 -1.10 8.10
CA TRP A 801 -35.96 -1.85 8.72
C TRP A 801 -36.52 -2.76 9.79
N ASN A 802 -37.27 -2.16 10.72
CA ASN A 802 -37.89 -2.85 11.85
C ASN A 802 -38.90 -3.90 11.38
N SER A 803 -39.63 -3.66 10.29
CA SER A 803 -40.54 -4.63 9.66
C SER A 803 -39.80 -5.81 9.03
N THR A 804 -38.69 -5.55 8.35
CA THR A 804 -37.83 -6.56 7.72
C THR A 804 -37.12 -7.42 8.78
N LEU A 805 -36.62 -6.78 9.83
CA LEU A 805 -36.00 -7.42 10.99
C LEU A 805 -37.01 -8.32 11.73
N ARG A 806 -38.25 -7.86 11.94
CA ARG A 806 -39.34 -8.67 12.52
C ARG A 806 -39.68 -9.88 11.65
N ARG A 807 -39.72 -9.73 10.33
CA ARG A 807 -39.97 -10.86 9.41
C ARG A 807 -38.85 -11.90 9.46
N HIS A 808 -37.59 -11.48 9.51
CA HIS A 808 -36.47 -12.41 9.68
C HIS A 808 -36.42 -13.08 11.07
N LEU A 809 -36.82 -12.38 12.13
CA LEU A 809 -36.93 -12.94 13.48
C LEU A 809 -38.07 -13.98 13.62
N VAL A 810 -39.19 -13.80 12.91
CA VAL A 810 -40.30 -14.79 12.86
C VAL A 810 -39.86 -16.07 12.12
N VAL A 811 -39.08 -15.93 11.03
CA VAL A 811 -38.52 -17.08 10.30
C VAL A 811 -37.53 -17.86 11.19
N ALA A 812 -36.69 -17.16 11.95
CA ALA A 812 -35.76 -17.78 12.92
C ALA A 812 -36.50 -18.52 14.06
N ARG A 813 -37.59 -17.96 14.58
CA ARG A 813 -38.47 -18.63 15.56
C ARG A 813 -39.09 -19.92 14.98
N THR A 814 -39.53 -19.89 13.73
CA THR A 814 -40.15 -21.04 13.06
C THR A 814 -39.14 -22.16 12.77
N LEU A 815 -37.91 -21.81 12.39
CA LEU A 815 -36.78 -22.74 12.25
C LEU A 815 -36.36 -23.34 13.60
N SER A 816 -36.34 -22.54 14.68
CA SER A 816 -36.06 -23.02 16.04
C SER A 816 -37.14 -23.98 16.58
N GLY A 817 -38.39 -23.82 16.14
CA GLY A 817 -39.51 -24.72 16.46
C GLY A 817 -39.44 -26.06 15.72
N LYS A 818 -39.00 -26.06 14.46
CA LYS A 818 -38.82 -27.28 13.65
C LYS A 818 -37.52 -28.03 13.96
N CYS A 819 -36.44 -27.34 14.33
CA CYS A 819 -35.17 -27.97 14.74
C CYS A 819 -35.20 -28.64 16.13
N ARG A 820 -36.29 -28.49 16.91
CA ARG A 820 -36.40 -29.14 18.23
C ARG A 820 -36.72 -30.64 18.18
N TYR A 821 -37.10 -31.21 17.04
CA TYR A 821 -37.58 -32.60 16.97
C TYR A 821 -36.62 -33.63 16.37
N SER A 822 -35.49 -33.28 15.75
CA SER A 822 -34.56 -34.29 15.20
C SER A 822 -33.29 -34.54 16.02
N VAL A 823 -32.81 -33.55 16.80
CA VAL A 823 -31.55 -33.71 17.56
C VAL A 823 -31.77 -34.46 18.89
N ALA A 824 -32.93 -34.32 19.52
CA ALA A 824 -33.23 -35.00 20.79
C ALA A 824 -33.58 -36.48 20.63
N ALA A 825 -34.07 -36.92 19.46
CA ALA A 825 -34.47 -38.31 19.24
C ALA A 825 -33.30 -39.26 18.90
N GLN A 826 -32.23 -38.74 18.28
CA GLN A 826 -31.02 -39.53 17.99
C GLN A 826 -30.07 -39.65 19.18
N LEU A 827 -30.09 -38.69 20.11
CA LEU A 827 -29.31 -38.76 21.35
C LEU A 827 -29.92 -39.68 22.43
N ALA A 828 -31.17 -40.12 22.27
CA ALA A 828 -31.87 -40.94 23.25
C ALA A 828 -31.95 -42.45 22.94
N SER A 829 -31.48 -42.92 21.77
CA SER A 829 -31.65 -44.32 21.33
C SER A 829 -30.38 -45.19 21.29
N GLY A 830 -29.23 -44.67 21.74
CA GLY A 830 -28.10 -45.50 22.22
C GLY A 830 -27.65 -46.66 21.31
N THR A 831 -27.61 -46.48 19.99
CA THR A 831 -27.02 -47.47 19.07
C THR A 831 -26.10 -46.77 18.05
N PRO A 832 -24.86 -47.26 17.82
CA PRO A 832 -23.89 -46.57 16.96
C PRO A 832 -23.83 -47.23 15.58
N GLU A 833 -24.46 -46.67 14.55
CA GLU A 833 -24.13 -47.01 13.16
C GLU A 833 -24.24 -45.80 12.20
N ALA A 834 -23.13 -45.61 11.47
CA ALA A 834 -22.92 -45.06 10.12
C ALA A 834 -23.48 -43.67 9.69
N ASP A 835 -22.54 -42.85 9.17
CA ASP A 835 -22.66 -41.74 8.22
C ASP A 835 -23.75 -40.66 8.43
N GLY A 836 -23.35 -39.51 8.98
CA GLY A 836 -24.16 -38.28 9.05
C GLY A 836 -23.30 -36.99 8.99
N PRO A 837 -23.85 -35.86 8.50
CA PRO A 837 -23.07 -34.67 8.12
C PRO A 837 -22.54 -33.90 9.33
N ASP A 838 -21.36 -33.30 9.11
CA ASP A 838 -20.57 -32.48 10.05
C ASP A 838 -21.43 -31.45 10.82
N LEU A 839 -21.46 -31.56 12.16
CA LEU A 839 -22.29 -30.78 13.08
C LEU A 839 -21.70 -29.40 13.43
N ALA A 840 -20.49 -29.07 12.96
CA ALA A 840 -19.83 -27.79 13.19
C ALA A 840 -20.61 -26.53 12.71
N PRO A 841 -21.35 -26.54 11.58
CA PRO A 841 -22.07 -25.36 11.10
C PRO A 841 -23.27 -24.96 11.96
N LEU A 842 -23.92 -25.93 12.61
CA LEU A 842 -25.11 -25.69 13.45
C LEU A 842 -24.76 -25.06 14.80
N ALA A 843 -23.61 -25.44 15.39
CA ALA A 843 -23.08 -24.83 16.61
C ALA A 843 -22.61 -23.38 16.34
N ALA A 844 -21.99 -23.13 15.18
CA ALA A 844 -21.59 -21.79 14.75
C ALA A 844 -22.82 -20.88 14.53
N ALA A 845 -23.90 -21.39 13.93
CA ALA A 845 -25.13 -20.65 13.73
C ALA A 845 -25.85 -20.32 15.06
N ALA A 846 -25.89 -21.25 16.02
CA ALA A 846 -26.50 -21.03 17.33
C ALA A 846 -25.73 -19.98 18.16
N MET A 847 -24.39 -20.01 18.14
CA MET A 847 -23.55 -19.01 18.79
C MET A 847 -23.62 -17.63 18.13
N HIS A 848 -23.88 -17.58 16.82
CA HIS A 848 -24.06 -16.33 16.08
C HIS A 848 -25.41 -15.66 16.38
N VAL A 849 -26.48 -16.46 16.60
CA VAL A 849 -27.80 -15.96 17.01
C VAL A 849 -27.77 -15.39 18.44
N LEU A 850 -27.02 -16.02 19.36
CA LEU A 850 -26.86 -15.53 20.74
C LEU A 850 -26.03 -14.24 20.81
N ARG A 851 -24.99 -14.09 19.99
CA ARG A 851 -24.18 -12.84 19.87
C ARG A 851 -25.00 -11.62 19.45
N ASN A 852 -26.01 -11.82 18.61
CA ASN A 852 -26.81 -10.73 18.06
C ASN A 852 -27.97 -10.31 18.98
N ALA A 853 -28.31 -11.10 20.01
CA ALA A 853 -29.40 -10.77 20.93
C ALA A 853 -29.11 -9.51 21.77
N GLU A 854 -27.84 -9.25 22.12
CA GLU A 854 -27.44 -8.06 22.88
C GLU A 854 -27.37 -6.79 22.00
N THR A 855 -26.93 -6.92 20.75
CA THR A 855 -26.97 -5.83 19.76
C THR A 855 -28.42 -5.47 19.40
N LEU A 856 -29.31 -6.46 19.32
CA LEU A 856 -30.74 -6.25 19.10
C LEU A 856 -31.44 -5.60 20.32
N ARG A 857 -30.98 -5.90 21.54
CA ARG A 857 -31.44 -5.24 22.77
C ARG A 857 -31.05 -3.75 22.79
N PHE A 858 -29.83 -3.42 22.41
CA PHE A 858 -29.34 -2.04 22.26
C PHE A 858 -30.12 -1.23 21.22
N LEU A 859 -30.49 -1.84 20.09
CA LEU A 859 -31.28 -1.19 19.04
C LEU A 859 -32.76 -1.03 19.42
N ALA A 860 -33.31 -1.91 20.26
CA ALA A 860 -34.67 -1.79 20.80
C ALA A 860 -34.78 -0.67 21.86
N GLU A 861 -33.74 -0.47 22.66
CA GLU A 861 -33.64 0.63 23.64
C GLU A 861 -33.53 2.01 22.95
N LEU A 862 -32.86 2.10 21.79
CA LEU A 862 -32.80 3.31 20.95
C LEU A 862 -34.13 3.66 20.26
N GLY A 863 -35.06 2.71 20.12
CA GLY A 863 -36.33 2.87 19.41
C GLY A 863 -37.56 3.08 20.31
N GLY A 864 -37.40 3.24 21.62
CA GLY A 864 -38.50 3.52 22.54
C GLY A 864 -39.46 2.35 22.80
N LEU A 865 -38.99 1.10 22.79
CA LEU A 865 -39.78 -0.08 23.15
C LEU A 865 -39.27 -0.71 24.45
N ALA A 866 -39.57 -0.08 25.59
CA ALA A 866 -39.18 -0.58 26.92
C ALA A 866 -40.25 -1.46 27.63
N ASP A 867 -41.48 -1.60 27.11
CA ASP A 867 -42.59 -2.07 27.97
C ASP A 867 -43.11 -3.51 27.73
N SER A 868 -42.39 -4.43 27.06
CA SER A 868 -42.93 -5.81 26.90
C SER A 868 -41.97 -7.00 26.90
N LEU A 869 -40.70 -6.82 27.23
CA LEU A 869 -39.81 -7.95 27.52
C LEU A 869 -39.62 -8.05 29.03
N SER A 870 -40.50 -8.80 29.70
CA SER A 870 -40.38 -8.97 31.14
C SER A 870 -39.05 -9.62 31.51
N THR A 871 -38.37 -8.97 32.44
CA THR A 871 -37.06 -9.28 33.01
C THR A 871 -36.98 -10.70 33.58
N ASP A 872 -38.13 -11.31 33.87
CA ASP A 872 -38.26 -12.61 34.55
C ASP A 872 -37.91 -13.82 33.68
N ALA A 873 -38.10 -13.75 32.36
CA ALA A 873 -37.85 -14.89 31.47
C ALA A 873 -36.36 -15.18 31.22
N ILE A 874 -35.52 -14.13 31.33
CA ILE A 874 -34.06 -14.24 31.13
C ILE A 874 -33.36 -14.53 32.46
N ALA A 875 -33.84 -13.97 33.58
CA ALA A 875 -33.37 -14.31 34.93
C ALA A 875 -33.57 -15.80 35.24
N ALA A 876 -34.71 -16.39 34.84
CA ALA A 876 -34.99 -17.81 35.01
C ALA A 876 -34.11 -18.74 34.13
N MET A 877 -33.53 -18.23 33.05
CA MET A 877 -32.60 -18.98 32.19
C MET A 877 -31.16 -18.91 32.72
N ALA A 878 -30.76 -17.80 33.34
CA ALA A 878 -29.44 -17.62 33.94
C ALA A 878 -29.28 -18.40 35.26
N GLU A 879 -30.31 -18.49 36.10
CA GLU A 879 -30.27 -19.26 37.35
C GLU A 879 -30.17 -20.77 37.13
N ARG A 880 -30.62 -21.30 35.99
CA ARG A 880 -30.51 -22.72 35.64
C ARG A 880 -29.10 -23.14 35.22
N THR A 881 -28.21 -22.19 34.92
CA THR A 881 -26.80 -22.45 34.59
C THR A 881 -25.85 -22.29 35.78
N SER A 882 -26.34 -21.87 36.95
CA SER A 882 -25.49 -21.55 38.11
C SER A 882 -25.72 -22.41 39.36
N SER A 883 -26.46 -23.52 39.27
CA SER A 883 -26.54 -24.49 40.39
C SER A 883 -25.53 -25.64 40.20
N PRO A 884 -24.61 -25.87 41.15
CA PRO A 884 -23.61 -26.93 41.05
C PRO A 884 -24.25 -28.29 41.34
N GLY A 885 -24.61 -29.01 40.27
CA GLY A 885 -25.19 -30.35 40.35
C GLY A 885 -24.52 -31.31 39.37
N THR A 886 -23.46 -31.97 39.84
CA THR A 886 -22.94 -33.27 39.36
C THR A 886 -22.96 -33.53 37.85
N ALA A 887 -22.03 -32.93 37.11
CA ALA A 887 -21.51 -33.50 35.87
C ALA A 887 -20.00 -33.22 35.81
N SER A 888 -19.20 -34.28 35.71
CA SER A 888 -17.74 -34.21 35.61
C SER A 888 -17.31 -33.36 34.42
N ALA A 889 -16.45 -32.36 34.67
CA ALA A 889 -15.85 -31.52 33.64
C ALA A 889 -14.90 -32.34 32.72
N PRO A 890 -14.79 -32.01 31.42
CA PRO A 890 -13.80 -32.63 30.55
C PRO A 890 -12.43 -31.96 30.73
N ASP A 891 -11.49 -32.68 31.34
CA ASP A 891 -10.07 -32.31 31.50
C ASP A 891 -9.35 -32.27 30.13
N THR A 892 -9.44 -31.14 29.41
CA THR A 892 -8.56 -30.88 28.27
C THR A 892 -8.01 -29.44 28.27
N PRO A 893 -6.67 -29.24 28.20
CA PRO A 893 -6.03 -27.90 28.20
C PRO A 893 -6.52 -26.94 27.09
N GLN A 894 -7.10 -27.48 26.02
CA GLN A 894 -7.66 -26.71 24.91
C GLN A 894 -8.98 -26.01 25.27
N ALA A 895 -9.78 -26.58 26.17
CA ALA A 895 -11.05 -25.98 26.62
C ALA A 895 -10.82 -24.77 27.54
N GLU A 896 -9.84 -24.85 28.45
CA GLU A 896 -9.47 -23.72 29.32
C GLU A 896 -8.85 -22.56 28.53
N THR A 897 -8.03 -22.87 27.51
CA THR A 897 -7.44 -21.86 26.63
C THR A 897 -8.52 -21.13 25.82
N ALA A 898 -9.48 -21.87 25.25
CA ALA A 898 -10.61 -21.28 24.53
C ALA A 898 -11.50 -20.40 25.44
N LEU A 899 -11.68 -20.79 26.71
CA LEU A 899 -12.45 -20.02 27.69
C LEU A 899 -11.74 -18.72 28.10
N ARG A 900 -10.41 -18.76 28.20
CA ARG A 900 -9.57 -17.59 28.51
C ARG A 900 -9.56 -16.58 27.36
N ASP A 901 -9.45 -17.08 26.14
CA ASP A 901 -9.55 -16.27 24.90
C ASP A 901 -10.93 -15.64 24.72
N ALA A 902 -12.00 -16.39 25.03
CA ALA A 902 -13.36 -15.87 24.97
C ALA A 902 -13.59 -14.74 25.98
N ARG A 903 -13.04 -14.85 27.20
CA ARG A 903 -13.11 -13.79 28.22
C ARG A 903 -12.31 -12.54 27.82
N ALA A 904 -11.12 -12.70 27.26
CA ALA A 904 -10.33 -11.56 26.77
C ALA A 904 -11.05 -10.78 25.66
N ARG A 905 -11.71 -11.50 24.73
CA ARG A 905 -12.48 -10.87 23.64
C ARG A 905 -13.78 -10.23 24.11
N HIS A 906 -14.42 -10.77 25.16
CA HIS A 906 -15.59 -10.16 25.79
C HIS A 906 -15.25 -8.81 26.46
N ASN A 907 -14.15 -8.75 27.21
CA ASN A 907 -13.71 -7.51 27.87
C ASN A 907 -13.36 -6.41 26.86
N LEU A 908 -12.76 -6.77 25.72
CA LEU A 908 -12.47 -5.83 24.63
C LEU A 908 -13.75 -5.25 24.00
N ALA A 909 -14.79 -6.07 23.86
CA ALA A 909 -16.08 -5.65 23.32
C ALA A 909 -16.83 -4.71 24.27
N GLU A 910 -16.78 -4.97 25.59
CA GLU A 910 -17.37 -4.06 26.59
C GLU A 910 -16.74 -2.66 26.56
N GLU A 911 -15.42 -2.58 26.40
CA GLU A 911 -14.72 -1.28 26.37
C GLU A 911 -15.06 -0.48 25.11
N GLN A 912 -15.23 -1.16 23.96
CA GLN A 912 -15.69 -0.53 22.71
C GLN A 912 -17.14 -0.02 22.81
N VAL A 913 -18.02 -0.75 23.50
CA VAL A 913 -19.40 -0.31 23.75
C VAL A 913 -19.44 0.92 24.66
N LYS A 914 -18.55 0.99 25.65
CA LYS A 914 -18.43 2.14 26.57
C LYS A 914 -17.97 3.40 25.84
N GLN A 915 -17.02 3.28 24.91
CA GLN A 915 -16.57 4.37 24.05
C GLN A 915 -17.67 4.86 23.10
N LEU A 916 -18.45 3.95 22.52
CA LEU A 916 -19.59 4.30 21.67
C LEU A 916 -20.70 5.03 22.44
N ARG A 917 -20.99 4.65 23.70
CA ARG A 917 -21.95 5.37 24.55
C ARG A 917 -21.53 6.81 24.83
N ALA A 918 -20.26 7.04 25.18
CA ALA A 918 -19.75 8.38 25.46
C ALA A 918 -19.83 9.29 24.22
N MET A 919 -19.60 8.71 23.03
CA MET A 919 -19.68 9.44 21.77
C MET A 919 -21.13 9.83 21.41
N VAL A 920 -22.10 8.93 21.66
CA VAL A 920 -23.54 9.21 21.41
C VAL A 920 -24.09 10.27 22.38
N GLU A 921 -23.68 10.27 23.65
CA GLU A 921 -24.05 11.31 24.62
C GLU A 921 -23.54 12.71 24.21
N LEU A 922 -22.36 12.77 23.60
CA LEU A 922 -21.79 14.01 23.06
C LEU A 922 -22.66 14.57 21.92
N TYR A 923 -23.03 13.72 20.96
CA TYR A 923 -23.88 14.10 19.83
C TYR A 923 -25.31 14.49 20.23
N HIS A 924 -25.85 13.94 21.32
CA HIS A 924 -27.18 14.30 21.82
C HIS A 924 -27.22 15.72 22.40
N LYS A 925 -26.16 16.13 23.11
CA LYS A 925 -26.01 17.49 23.65
C LYS A 925 -25.94 18.55 22.54
N ASP A 926 -25.24 18.27 21.46
CA ASP A 926 -25.12 19.19 20.32
C ASP A 926 -26.45 19.36 19.57
N ALA A 927 -27.25 18.30 19.48
CA ALA A 927 -28.57 18.33 18.86
C ALA A 927 -29.63 19.08 19.69
N GLU A 928 -29.49 19.09 21.02
CA GLU A 928 -30.35 19.89 21.92
C GLU A 928 -30.02 21.39 21.84
N ALA A 929 -28.73 21.75 21.81
CA ALA A 929 -28.28 23.14 21.67
C ALA A 929 -28.78 23.79 20.36
N LEU A 930 -28.75 23.03 19.26
CA LEU A 930 -29.26 23.51 17.96
C LEU A 930 -30.78 23.73 17.96
N ARG A 931 -31.52 22.92 18.73
CA ARG A 931 -32.98 22.99 18.85
C ARG A 931 -33.42 24.20 19.68
N ASP A 932 -32.68 24.52 20.72
CA ASP A 932 -32.89 25.72 21.55
C ASP A 932 -32.60 27.01 20.76
N GLU A 933 -31.60 27.00 19.90
CA GLU A 933 -31.23 28.14 19.06
C GLU A 933 -32.27 28.42 17.97
N LEU A 934 -32.83 27.37 17.34
CA LEU A 934 -33.95 27.46 16.41
C LEU A 934 -35.22 28.00 17.09
N THR A 935 -35.53 27.52 18.29
CA THR A 935 -36.69 27.98 19.08
C THR A 935 -36.56 29.45 19.49
N ARG A 936 -35.34 29.92 19.74
CA ARG A 936 -35.03 31.33 20.05
C ARG A 936 -35.20 32.24 18.84
N ILE A 937 -34.90 31.73 17.63
CA ILE A 937 -35.06 32.46 16.36
C ILE A 937 -36.54 32.58 15.98
N GLU A 938 -37.35 31.54 16.19
CA GLU A 938 -38.80 31.56 15.92
C GLU A 938 -39.58 32.56 16.79
N ARG A 939 -39.07 32.90 17.97
CA ARG A 939 -39.69 33.86 18.89
C ARG A 939 -39.27 35.31 18.67
N SER A 940 -38.41 35.58 17.68
CA SER A 940 -37.91 36.93 17.37
C SER A 940 -38.91 37.73 16.54
N THR A 941 -39.29 38.93 17.00
CA THR A 941 -40.28 39.81 16.35
C THR A 941 -39.66 40.85 15.41
N SER A 942 -38.36 40.77 15.10
CA SER A 942 -37.69 41.78 14.27
C SER A 942 -37.87 41.52 12.76
N TRP A 943 -38.41 42.52 12.03
CA TRP A 943 -38.75 42.37 10.61
C TRP A 943 -37.53 42.15 9.69
N ARG A 944 -36.32 42.53 10.12
CA ARG A 944 -35.06 42.33 9.37
C ARG A 944 -34.63 40.86 9.27
N VAL A 945 -35.25 39.96 10.03
CA VAL A 945 -35.00 38.51 9.95
C VAL A 945 -35.93 37.83 8.92
N THR A 946 -37.05 38.45 8.55
CA THR A 946 -38.16 37.74 7.87
C THR A 946 -38.12 37.69 6.34
N GLN A 947 -37.35 38.55 5.66
CA GLN A 947 -37.24 38.50 4.18
C GLN A 947 -36.20 37.49 3.65
N PRO A 948 -34.97 37.40 4.20
CA PRO A 948 -34.01 36.37 3.79
C PRO A 948 -34.55 34.96 4.03
N LEU A 949 -35.37 34.76 5.06
CA LEU A 949 -35.98 33.47 5.40
C LEU A 949 -37.17 33.07 4.52
N ARG A 950 -37.82 34.01 3.80
CA ARG A 950 -38.80 33.64 2.75
C ARG A 950 -38.12 33.05 1.51
N GLY A 951 -36.85 33.40 1.27
CA GLY A 951 -35.98 32.73 0.29
C GLY A 951 -35.63 31.30 0.70
N LEU A 952 -35.43 31.04 2.00
CA LEU A 952 -35.22 29.69 2.53
C LEU A 952 -36.43 28.77 2.31
N ARG A 953 -37.67 29.30 2.25
CA ARG A 953 -38.86 28.50 1.92
C ARG A 953 -38.86 27.97 0.48
N ARG A 954 -38.13 28.63 -0.45
CA ARG A 954 -37.91 28.14 -1.83
C ARG A 954 -36.77 27.13 -1.92
N VAL A 955 -35.78 27.21 -1.02
CA VAL A 955 -34.69 26.23 -0.94
C VAL A 955 -35.16 24.96 -0.20
N LEU A 956 -35.99 25.11 0.83
CA LEU A 956 -36.58 23.99 1.59
C LEU A 956 -37.79 23.32 0.92
N SER A 957 -38.22 23.78 -0.27
CA SER A 957 -39.22 23.08 -1.09
C SER A 957 -38.60 22.19 -2.18
N PHE A 958 -37.28 22.12 -2.27
CA PHE A 958 -36.59 21.00 -2.91
C PHE A 958 -36.00 20.07 -1.84
N ARG A 959 -36.38 18.80 -1.95
CA ARG A 959 -36.13 17.68 -1.04
C ARG A 959 -34.66 17.50 -0.64
N LYS A 960 -34.47 17.16 0.66
CA LYS A 960 -33.40 16.33 1.29
C LYS A 960 -31.96 16.88 1.32
N PRO A 961 -31.10 16.48 2.29
CA PRO A 961 -31.16 15.31 3.19
C PRO A 961 -31.82 15.56 4.54
#